data_AF-A0A430B102-F1
#
_entry.id   AF-A0A430B102-F1
#
_cell.length_a   1.000
_cell.length_b   1.000
_cell.length_c   1.000
_cell.angle_alpha   90.00
_cell.angle_beta   90.00
_cell.angle_gamma   90.00
#
_symmetry.space_group_name_H-M   'P 1'
#
loop_
_entity.id
_entity.type
_entity.pdbx_description
1 polymer ?
#
loop_
_entity_poly.entity_id
_entity_poly.type
_entity_poly.pdbx_seq_one_letter_code
_entity_poly.pdbx_strand_id
1 'polypeptide(L)'
;MNKLGQKMGAILFVAACFFVLICGEQANAMGVRSFPDLPADVVSVDISDKVNVSGSAMLHHVSGVHLVDVTGPDRYGGQVWSKQPVNLNDPFDLEFYAYLGNAFENGVVADGLTVTLRNGPPLYSGRFGSGMGVYGPSLGEAFVLEFDTYYNNVLNQNRDVRDGDSDLRDLTTKSGNYVGHIAFRTSDRFGFLSLHRMLAQGLQMSPIAYGGWQKIVYRWDPAANYGYGSVSVTIGSMTFRYRYNIRYDVQDPEHVYWGITGSTSDSAANWGQDQGVVFSKLVFGTQLNIQKVNPAGEPLAGAVFNIVKANNTTAVYEQLVTNDNGMASALLPSGDYILSEVTAPDGHDLPSKKSWNLRVYPGNAIDIDGRPRLKENQTVTLAVENQFRPVSLDIEKKVADSSNQSIPLSGAVFQLAMQRADGQFEVIGSSTTDQTGHVAFTLPKPGDFQLLETQVPAGFVPAPAPKHFSLDKYGRIIYTGHEYSETGGVRQFRLENRLKEFDLTVTNTDIEGNLLKGAVFELTGPEMSVKLPADNQQLDRFIFNHLPPGEYTLSQISPPDGFIGLEKPITFRIHPDGTVDSESKVASELMTGDEPNRLAIDVMNEEKTVPFSFYKVTRTGRPLAGAQFTLYDCQSSGKEYQHDTPEPSKTENCWQEKAVAVSSSDGFLSFGELTKGEYLLKETRAPSGYHLPEGRWLLSIHPEKPTLQEQMTITGQGSQLPPAFFYGDKEGTVVLQLPNDIKQTLPATGSYGAALVIICGIVSVGSGLLLVRGVLVKGKHDAK
;
A
#
# COMPACT_ATOMS: atom_id res chain seq x y z
N MET A 1 28.87 25.28 -40.78
CA MET A 1 27.61 25.32 -41.55
C MET A 1 26.88 26.61 -41.23
N ASN A 2 27.34 27.72 -41.83
CA ASN A 2 26.94 29.08 -41.44
C ASN A 2 26.51 29.93 -42.65
N LYS A 3 25.84 29.30 -43.64
CA LYS A 3 25.29 29.98 -44.82
C LYS A 3 23.96 29.41 -45.33
N LEU A 4 23.28 28.54 -44.56
CA LEU A 4 21.97 27.97 -44.95
C LEU A 4 20.79 28.46 -44.08
N GLY A 5 21.04 28.96 -42.87
CA GLY A 5 19.99 29.49 -41.97
C GLY A 5 19.48 30.90 -42.31
N GLN A 6 20.25 31.70 -43.05
CA GLN A 6 19.84 33.08 -43.42
C GLN A 6 19.01 33.16 -44.71
N LYS A 7 18.84 32.06 -45.47
CA LYS A 7 18.03 32.05 -46.70
C LYS A 7 16.61 31.46 -46.53
N MET A 8 16.31 30.77 -45.42
CA MET A 8 14.93 30.35 -45.11
C MET A 8 14.13 31.40 -44.34
N GLY A 9 14.79 32.32 -43.63
CA GLY A 9 14.12 33.44 -42.95
C GLY A 9 13.57 34.53 -43.89
N ALA A 10 14.17 34.69 -45.07
CA ALA A 10 13.73 35.71 -46.03
C ALA A 10 12.55 35.25 -46.92
N ILE A 11 12.35 33.93 -47.08
CA ILE A 11 11.25 33.40 -47.91
C ILE A 11 9.95 33.25 -47.10
N LEU A 12 10.02 33.03 -45.78
CA LEU A 12 8.84 33.08 -44.91
C LEU A 12 8.35 34.51 -44.62
N PHE A 13 9.23 35.51 -44.67
CA PHE A 13 8.84 36.91 -44.43
C PHE A 13 8.11 37.54 -45.62
N VAL A 14 8.43 37.12 -46.86
CA VAL A 14 7.73 37.59 -48.07
C VAL A 14 6.37 36.91 -48.26
N ALA A 15 6.19 35.67 -47.78
CA ALA A 15 4.88 35.02 -47.76
C ALA A 15 3.95 35.59 -46.66
N ALA A 16 4.50 36.03 -45.52
CA ALA A 16 3.73 36.71 -44.47
C ALA A 16 3.31 38.13 -44.89
N CYS A 17 4.15 38.87 -45.63
CA CYS A 17 3.78 40.19 -46.14
C CYS A 17 2.82 40.15 -47.35
N PHE A 18 2.69 39.03 -48.06
CA PHE A 18 1.66 38.86 -49.10
C PHE A 18 0.32 38.30 -48.59
N PHE A 19 0.27 37.74 -47.37
CA PHE A 19 -0.98 37.38 -46.70
C PHE A 19 -1.56 38.50 -45.82
N VAL A 20 -0.75 39.49 -45.44
CA VAL A 20 -1.20 40.68 -44.68
C VAL A 20 -1.78 41.78 -45.58
N LEU A 21 -1.65 41.67 -46.91
CA LEU A 21 -2.23 42.63 -47.87
C LEU A 21 -3.51 42.14 -48.58
N ILE A 22 -4.10 41.01 -48.15
CA ILE A 22 -5.42 40.54 -48.63
C ILE A 22 -6.42 40.33 -47.48
N CYS A 23 -6.08 40.67 -46.23
CA CYS A 23 -7.01 40.60 -45.11
C CYS A 23 -7.88 41.87 -44.93
N GLY A 24 -7.81 42.83 -45.84
CA GLY A 24 -8.62 44.06 -45.85
C GLY A 24 -9.83 44.04 -46.78
N GLU A 25 -10.04 42.97 -47.58
CA GLU A 25 -11.07 42.98 -48.65
C GLU A 25 -11.96 41.72 -48.71
N GLN A 26 -12.03 40.92 -47.64
CA GLN A 26 -12.96 39.78 -47.56
C GLN A 26 -14.07 39.91 -46.52
N ALA A 27 -14.36 41.13 -46.04
CA ALA A 27 -15.62 41.41 -45.32
C ALA A 27 -16.81 41.70 -46.26
N ASN A 28 -16.58 41.81 -47.58
CA ASN A 28 -17.63 42.08 -48.56
C ASN A 28 -18.36 40.82 -49.09
N ALA A 29 -18.16 39.65 -48.47
CA ALA A 29 -18.79 38.39 -48.89
C ALA A 29 -19.67 37.70 -47.81
N MET A 30 -19.91 38.33 -46.66
CA MET A 30 -20.76 37.74 -45.60
C MET A 30 -21.95 38.63 -45.16
N GLY A 31 -22.32 39.66 -45.91
CA GLY A 31 -23.53 40.45 -45.63
C GLY A 31 -23.51 41.20 -44.29
N VAL A 32 -22.33 41.32 -43.65
CA VAL A 32 -22.12 42.17 -42.47
C VAL A 32 -21.69 43.54 -42.98
N ARG A 33 -22.41 44.59 -42.59
CA ARG A 33 -22.07 45.97 -42.96
C ARG A 33 -20.80 46.42 -42.24
N SER A 34 -20.12 47.44 -42.78
CA SER A 34 -18.84 47.92 -42.26
C SER A 34 -19.05 48.78 -41.01
N PHE A 35 -19.21 48.13 -39.85
CA PHE A 35 -19.06 48.80 -38.56
C PHE A 35 -17.58 49.14 -38.31
N PRO A 36 -17.27 50.24 -37.60
CA PRO A 36 -15.91 50.50 -37.15
C PRO A 36 -15.46 49.42 -36.16
N ASP A 37 -14.15 49.22 -36.03
CA ASP A 37 -13.61 48.30 -35.04
C ASP A 37 -14.05 48.67 -33.62
N LEU A 38 -14.38 47.66 -32.81
CA LEU A 38 -14.62 47.84 -31.38
C LEU A 38 -13.33 48.25 -30.67
N PRO A 39 -13.42 48.94 -29.52
CA PRO A 39 -12.27 49.10 -28.64
C PRO A 39 -11.64 47.74 -28.28
N ALA A 40 -10.31 47.66 -28.27
CA ALA A 40 -9.57 46.40 -28.20
C ALA A 40 -9.77 45.60 -26.89
N ASP A 41 -10.28 46.24 -25.83
CA ASP A 41 -10.54 45.66 -24.51
C ASP A 41 -11.96 45.12 -24.35
N VAL A 42 -12.82 45.26 -25.37
CA VAL A 42 -14.21 44.80 -25.30
C VAL A 42 -14.31 43.29 -25.47
N VAL A 43 -14.82 42.63 -24.43
CA VAL A 43 -15.24 41.22 -24.48
C VAL A 43 -16.76 41.19 -24.61
N SER A 44 -17.27 40.72 -25.75
CA SER A 44 -18.72 40.64 -25.97
C SER A 44 -19.36 39.43 -25.28
N VAL A 45 -20.58 39.60 -24.80
CA VAL A 45 -21.42 38.54 -24.23
C VAL A 45 -22.23 37.87 -25.34
N ASP A 46 -22.21 36.54 -25.41
CA ASP A 46 -23.15 35.81 -26.26
C ASP A 46 -24.57 35.95 -25.70
N ILE A 47 -25.46 36.49 -26.53
CA ILE A 47 -26.87 36.72 -26.20
C ILE A 47 -27.83 35.87 -27.04
N SER A 48 -27.33 35.02 -27.93
CA SER A 48 -28.14 34.24 -28.89
C SER A 48 -29.28 33.45 -28.21
N ASP A 49 -29.00 32.84 -27.06
CA ASP A 49 -29.99 32.11 -26.26
C ASP A 49 -30.82 32.98 -25.31
N LYS A 50 -30.47 34.26 -25.18
CA LYS A 50 -31.11 35.20 -24.24
C LYS A 50 -32.14 36.10 -24.91
N VAL A 51 -32.05 36.28 -26.22
CA VAL A 51 -32.90 37.24 -26.95
C VAL A 51 -33.54 36.65 -28.20
N ASN A 52 -34.69 37.21 -28.57
CA ASN A 52 -35.33 37.04 -29.85
C ASN A 52 -35.01 38.26 -30.71
N VAL A 53 -34.49 38.01 -31.90
CA VAL A 53 -34.24 39.05 -32.91
C VAL A 53 -35.39 39.05 -33.92
N SER A 54 -35.89 40.23 -34.27
CA SER A 54 -36.99 40.37 -35.25
C SER A 54 -36.99 41.74 -35.91
N GLY A 55 -37.92 41.96 -36.85
CA GLY A 55 -37.81 43.08 -37.79
C GLY A 55 -36.67 42.81 -38.77
N SER A 56 -35.89 43.83 -39.13
CA SER A 56 -34.69 43.59 -39.94
C SER A 56 -33.49 43.13 -39.13
N ALA A 57 -33.48 43.26 -37.80
CA ALA A 57 -32.29 43.02 -37.00
C ALA A 57 -31.67 41.62 -37.24
N MET A 58 -30.35 41.55 -37.18
CA MET A 58 -29.57 40.31 -37.33
C MET A 58 -28.54 40.17 -36.22
N LEU A 59 -28.29 38.93 -35.80
CA LEU A 59 -27.18 38.57 -34.92
C LEU A 59 -26.02 38.06 -35.77
N HIS A 60 -24.86 38.70 -35.62
CA HIS A 60 -23.62 38.32 -36.27
C HIS A 60 -22.61 37.83 -35.24
N HIS A 61 -21.85 36.81 -35.64
CA HIS A 61 -20.70 36.33 -34.88
C HIS A 61 -19.47 36.43 -35.77
N VAL A 62 -18.68 37.49 -35.56
CA VAL A 62 -17.51 37.81 -36.39
C VAL A 62 -16.31 38.00 -35.49
N SER A 63 -15.23 37.24 -35.73
CA SER A 63 -13.97 37.37 -34.98
C SER A 63 -14.12 37.28 -33.46
N GLY A 64 -15.08 36.47 -32.96
CA GLY A 64 -15.36 36.33 -31.52
C GLY A 64 -16.23 37.45 -30.92
N VAL A 65 -16.76 38.35 -31.75
CA VAL A 65 -17.67 39.42 -31.34
C VAL A 65 -19.12 39.04 -31.66
N HIS A 66 -20.00 39.13 -30.66
CA HIS A 66 -21.45 38.98 -30.81
C HIS A 66 -22.09 40.35 -31.06
N LEU A 67 -22.32 40.68 -32.33
CA LEU A 67 -22.89 41.94 -32.78
C LEU A 67 -24.37 41.76 -33.11
N VAL A 68 -25.19 42.65 -32.56
CA VAL A 68 -26.55 42.88 -33.03
C VAL A 68 -26.49 43.98 -34.10
N ASP A 69 -26.64 43.64 -35.37
CA ASP A 69 -26.97 44.60 -36.41
C ASP A 69 -28.46 44.91 -36.28
N VAL A 70 -28.79 46.00 -35.59
CA VAL A 70 -30.17 46.40 -35.30
C VAL A 70 -30.88 46.83 -36.58
N THR A 71 -30.17 47.43 -37.53
CA THR A 71 -30.78 47.90 -38.77
C THR A 71 -31.06 46.75 -39.75
N GLY A 72 -30.25 45.69 -39.72
CA GLY A 72 -30.18 44.58 -40.69
C GLY A 72 -30.37 44.87 -42.20
N PRO A 73 -30.46 43.83 -43.04
CA PRO A 73 -30.13 43.92 -44.46
C PRO A 73 -31.15 44.77 -45.24
N ASP A 74 -32.41 44.72 -44.81
CA ASP A 74 -33.52 45.44 -45.46
C ASP A 74 -33.66 46.89 -44.96
N ARG A 75 -32.88 47.28 -43.95
CA ARG A 75 -32.85 48.64 -43.36
C ARG A 75 -34.20 49.13 -42.81
N TYR A 76 -35.09 48.23 -42.41
CA TYR A 76 -36.36 48.53 -41.74
C TYR A 76 -36.24 48.31 -40.23
N GLY A 77 -36.96 49.09 -39.41
CA GLY A 77 -36.82 49.10 -37.94
C GLY A 77 -36.69 47.71 -37.31
N GLY A 78 -35.48 47.36 -36.86
CA GLY A 78 -35.16 46.07 -36.26
C GLY A 78 -35.12 46.15 -34.74
N GLN A 79 -35.25 44.97 -34.12
CA GLN A 79 -35.38 44.88 -32.67
C GLN A 79 -34.84 43.57 -32.10
N VAL A 80 -34.52 43.63 -30.82
CA VAL A 80 -34.10 42.52 -30.00
C VAL A 80 -34.87 42.59 -28.68
N TRP A 81 -35.52 41.49 -28.29
CA TRP A 81 -36.25 41.38 -27.03
C TRP A 81 -35.76 40.19 -26.23
N SER A 82 -35.75 40.29 -24.90
CA SER A 82 -35.43 39.17 -24.04
C SER A 82 -36.38 37.99 -24.27
N LYS A 83 -35.85 36.77 -24.30
CA LYS A 83 -36.66 35.53 -24.38
C LYS A 83 -37.40 35.27 -23.08
N GLN A 84 -36.76 35.59 -21.97
CA GLN A 84 -37.29 35.41 -20.62
C GLN A 84 -37.58 36.78 -19.99
N PRO A 85 -38.64 36.90 -19.18
CA PRO A 85 -38.86 38.09 -18.39
C PRO A 85 -37.80 38.21 -17.29
N VAL A 86 -37.59 39.44 -16.84
CA VAL A 86 -36.75 39.84 -15.72
C VAL A 86 -37.63 40.46 -14.65
N ASN A 87 -37.22 40.33 -13.40
CA ASN A 87 -37.91 40.93 -12.27
C ASN A 87 -37.25 42.29 -11.98
N LEU A 88 -37.99 43.40 -12.08
CA LEU A 88 -37.51 44.73 -11.71
C LEU A 88 -37.44 44.95 -10.20
N ASN A 89 -37.88 43.99 -9.39
CA ASN A 89 -37.42 43.95 -8.02
C ASN A 89 -35.97 43.47 -7.95
N ASP A 90 -35.41 42.82 -8.97
CA ASP A 90 -33.98 42.58 -9.05
C ASP A 90 -33.22 43.78 -9.59
N PRO A 91 -32.00 44.01 -9.09
CA PRO A 91 -31.06 44.90 -9.74
C PRO A 91 -30.55 44.28 -11.04
N PHE A 92 -30.23 45.12 -12.00
CA PHE A 92 -29.58 44.70 -13.23
C PHE A 92 -28.43 45.65 -13.61
N ASP A 93 -27.48 45.09 -14.35
CA ASP A 93 -26.37 45.83 -14.97
C ASP A 93 -26.29 45.41 -16.43
N LEU A 94 -26.65 46.34 -17.31
CA LEU A 94 -26.72 46.18 -18.75
C LEU A 94 -25.68 47.11 -19.36
N GLU A 95 -24.53 46.55 -19.73
CA GLU A 95 -23.43 47.27 -20.38
C GLU A 95 -23.37 46.86 -21.85
N PHE A 96 -23.43 47.84 -22.73
CA PHE A 96 -23.37 47.64 -24.16
C PHE A 96 -22.71 48.81 -24.86
N TYR A 97 -22.19 48.53 -26.04
CA TYR A 97 -21.68 49.52 -26.96
C TYR A 97 -22.71 49.71 -28.06
N ALA A 98 -23.17 50.94 -28.26
CA ALA A 98 -24.08 51.29 -29.34
C ALA A 98 -23.32 52.07 -30.42
N TYR A 99 -23.56 51.71 -31.68
CA TYR A 99 -23.13 52.47 -32.85
C TYR A 99 -24.38 53.06 -33.52
N LEU A 100 -24.36 54.35 -33.81
CA LEU A 100 -25.50 55.10 -34.37
C LEU A 100 -25.15 55.82 -35.69
N GLY A 101 -24.01 55.49 -36.30
CA GLY A 101 -23.49 56.14 -37.49
C GLY A 101 -22.48 57.26 -37.22
N ASN A 102 -22.12 57.99 -38.29
CA ASN A 102 -21.14 59.08 -38.26
C ASN A 102 -21.72 60.39 -38.80
N ALA A 103 -22.03 61.33 -37.91
CA ALA A 103 -22.59 62.64 -38.23
C ALA A 103 -21.61 63.53 -39.03
N PHE A 104 -20.31 63.26 -38.96
CA PHE A 104 -19.29 64.02 -39.68
C PHE A 104 -19.13 63.57 -41.15
N GLU A 105 -19.63 62.38 -41.50
CA GLU A 105 -19.53 61.81 -42.85
C GLU A 105 -20.89 61.85 -43.54
N ASN A 106 -21.07 62.83 -44.43
CA ASN A 106 -22.27 63.01 -45.28
C ASN A 106 -23.63 63.10 -44.55
N GLY A 107 -23.64 63.21 -43.20
CA GLY A 107 -24.85 63.30 -42.40
C GLY A 107 -25.67 62.02 -42.35
N VAL A 108 -25.06 60.85 -42.59
CA VAL A 108 -25.78 59.56 -42.60
C VAL A 108 -25.70 58.93 -41.21
N VAL A 109 -26.60 59.36 -40.32
CA VAL A 109 -26.77 58.80 -38.97
C VAL A 109 -28.15 58.19 -38.83
N ALA A 110 -28.28 57.19 -37.97
CA ALA A 110 -29.57 56.60 -37.68
C ALA A 110 -30.40 57.54 -36.80
N ASP A 111 -31.71 57.60 -37.02
CA ASP A 111 -32.65 58.42 -36.26
C ASP A 111 -32.48 58.22 -34.74
N GLY A 112 -32.59 56.98 -34.26
CA GLY A 112 -32.31 56.69 -32.85
C GLY A 112 -32.49 55.22 -32.46
N LEU A 113 -32.16 54.91 -31.21
CA LEU A 113 -32.23 53.59 -30.59
C LEU A 113 -32.89 53.70 -29.22
N THR A 114 -33.70 52.72 -28.83
CA THR A 114 -34.25 52.66 -27.46
C THR A 114 -33.80 51.41 -26.71
N VAL A 115 -33.76 51.51 -25.38
CA VAL A 115 -33.79 50.39 -24.44
C VAL A 115 -35.09 50.46 -23.66
N THR A 116 -35.97 49.49 -23.88
CA THR A 116 -37.34 49.49 -23.35
C THR A 116 -37.53 48.38 -22.32
N LEU A 117 -38.23 48.67 -21.22
CA LEU A 117 -38.67 47.73 -20.20
C LEU A 117 -40.20 47.78 -20.09
N ARG A 118 -40.86 46.64 -20.29
CA ARG A 118 -42.34 46.55 -20.31
C ARG A 118 -42.87 45.17 -19.95
N ASN A 119 -44.18 45.05 -19.69
CA ASN A 119 -44.83 43.75 -19.57
C ASN A 119 -45.19 43.12 -20.91
N GLY A 120 -45.00 41.80 -20.97
CA GLY A 120 -45.23 40.96 -22.15
C GLY A 120 -44.30 41.26 -23.32
N PRO A 121 -44.08 40.32 -24.25
CA PRO A 121 -43.44 40.60 -25.51
C PRO A 121 -44.51 40.83 -26.59
N PRO A 122 -44.70 42.04 -27.10
CA PRO A 122 -45.24 42.20 -28.43
C PRO A 122 -44.10 42.61 -29.38
N LEU A 123 -44.05 41.94 -30.52
CA LEU A 123 -43.03 42.20 -31.54
C LEU A 123 -43.36 43.52 -32.25
N TYR A 124 -42.67 44.61 -31.91
CA TYR A 124 -42.82 45.91 -32.57
C TYR A 124 -41.73 46.17 -33.59
N SER A 125 -42.06 46.09 -34.88
CA SER A 125 -41.18 46.72 -35.85
C SER A 125 -41.18 48.23 -35.63
N GLY A 126 -40.00 48.84 -35.53
CA GLY A 126 -39.91 50.30 -35.50
C GLY A 126 -40.53 50.90 -36.76
N ARG A 127 -41.30 51.98 -36.59
CA ARG A 127 -41.85 52.76 -37.70
C ARG A 127 -40.84 53.80 -38.19
N PHE A 128 -41.05 54.24 -39.42
CA PHE A 128 -40.20 55.21 -40.11
C PHE A 128 -40.20 56.59 -39.43
N GLY A 129 -39.06 56.98 -38.85
CA GLY A 129 -38.67 58.38 -38.57
C GLY A 129 -39.65 59.24 -37.76
N SER A 130 -40.62 58.64 -37.07
CA SER A 130 -41.65 59.33 -36.30
C SER A 130 -42.22 58.36 -35.28
N GLY A 131 -41.34 57.73 -34.49
CA GLY A 131 -41.73 56.45 -33.93
C GLY A 131 -40.83 55.75 -32.92
N MET A 132 -39.52 56.00 -32.93
CA MET A 132 -38.49 55.25 -32.19
C MET A 132 -38.96 53.91 -31.62
N GLY A 133 -39.34 52.95 -32.48
CA GLY A 133 -39.66 51.57 -32.05
C GLY A 133 -40.82 51.35 -31.07
N VAL A 134 -41.40 52.42 -30.53
CA VAL A 134 -42.03 52.42 -29.20
C VAL A 134 -43.24 53.39 -29.17
N TYR A 135 -43.33 54.41 -30.03
CA TYR A 135 -44.44 55.40 -30.06
C TYR A 135 -45.80 54.89 -30.58
N GLY A 136 -46.10 53.59 -30.47
CA GLY A 136 -47.36 53.01 -30.93
C GLY A 136 -48.39 52.85 -29.79
N PRO A 137 -49.71 52.93 -30.08
CA PRO A 137 -50.78 52.79 -29.08
C PRO A 137 -50.86 51.40 -28.40
N SER A 138 -49.95 50.50 -28.77
CA SER A 138 -49.86 49.12 -28.31
C SER A 138 -48.64 48.89 -27.40
N LEU A 139 -47.78 49.89 -27.19
CA LEU A 139 -46.65 49.81 -26.25
C LEU A 139 -47.11 49.47 -24.82
N GLY A 140 -48.29 49.92 -24.41
CA GLY A 140 -48.73 49.79 -23.01
C GLY A 140 -47.76 50.49 -22.05
N GLU A 141 -47.82 50.15 -20.78
CA GLU A 141 -46.94 50.77 -19.76
C GLU A 141 -45.51 50.25 -19.89
N ALA A 142 -44.58 51.19 -20.10
CA ALA A 142 -43.18 50.91 -20.29
C ALA A 142 -42.29 52.04 -19.74
N PHE A 143 -41.08 51.66 -19.34
CA PHE A 143 -39.96 52.59 -19.15
C PHE A 143 -39.03 52.51 -20.36
N VAL A 144 -38.66 53.66 -20.91
CA VAL A 144 -37.91 53.75 -22.17
C VAL A 144 -36.70 54.64 -21.96
N LEU A 145 -35.51 54.13 -22.24
CA LEU A 145 -34.30 54.93 -22.40
C LEU A 145 -34.06 55.13 -23.89
N GLU A 146 -33.99 56.38 -24.32
CA GLU A 146 -33.96 56.79 -25.71
C GLU A 146 -32.62 57.45 -26.03
N PHE A 147 -32.07 57.06 -27.18
CA PHE A 147 -30.88 57.61 -27.81
C PHE A 147 -31.29 58.15 -29.17
N ASP A 148 -31.55 59.43 -29.26
CA ASP A 148 -32.03 60.09 -30.46
C ASP A 148 -30.92 60.98 -31.02
N THR A 149 -30.67 60.92 -32.32
CA THR A 149 -29.67 61.74 -33.01
C THR A 149 -30.25 63.03 -33.61
N TYR A 150 -31.57 63.24 -33.50
CA TYR A 150 -32.36 64.29 -34.15
C TYR A 150 -32.33 64.25 -35.69
N TYR A 151 -32.03 63.08 -36.26
CA TYR A 151 -31.92 62.92 -37.71
C TYR A 151 -33.26 62.49 -38.34
N ASN A 152 -34.15 63.46 -38.57
CA ASN A 152 -35.48 63.21 -39.13
C ASN A 152 -35.61 63.35 -40.66
N ASN A 153 -34.50 63.58 -41.38
CA ASN A 153 -34.36 63.81 -42.84
C ASN A 153 -35.62 64.27 -43.61
N VAL A 154 -36.30 65.31 -43.10
CA VAL A 154 -37.39 65.95 -43.84
C VAL A 154 -36.76 67.06 -44.71
N LEU A 155 -37.04 67.05 -46.01
CA LEU A 155 -36.48 67.91 -47.07
C LEU A 155 -36.59 69.45 -46.86
N ASN A 156 -36.95 69.94 -45.68
CA ASN A 156 -36.94 71.34 -45.27
C ASN A 156 -36.89 71.45 -43.72
N GLN A 157 -35.75 71.13 -43.09
CA GLN A 157 -35.53 71.25 -41.63
C GLN A 157 -35.58 72.70 -41.08
N ASN A 158 -35.88 73.70 -41.92
CA ASN A 158 -36.01 75.10 -41.49
C ASN A 158 -37.43 75.48 -41.04
N ARG A 159 -38.31 74.50 -40.83
CA ARG A 159 -39.57 74.74 -40.13
C ARG A 159 -39.40 74.25 -38.72
N ASP A 160 -39.86 75.09 -37.81
CA ASP A 160 -40.43 74.81 -36.50
C ASP A 160 -41.52 73.73 -36.64
N VAL A 161 -41.13 72.53 -37.11
CA VAL A 161 -42.03 71.40 -37.27
C VAL A 161 -42.35 71.01 -35.85
N ARG A 162 -43.64 70.97 -35.54
CA ARG A 162 -44.15 70.28 -34.35
C ARG A 162 -43.90 68.79 -34.54
N ASP A 163 -42.63 68.44 -34.41
CA ASP A 163 -42.09 67.14 -34.16
C ASP A 163 -42.71 66.65 -32.83
N GLY A 164 -42.89 65.33 -32.68
CA GLY A 164 -43.37 64.70 -31.44
C GLY A 164 -42.52 65.03 -30.20
N ASP A 165 -41.37 65.67 -30.40
CA ASP A 165 -40.41 66.15 -29.40
C ASP A 165 -40.61 67.63 -29.03
N SER A 166 -41.82 68.15 -29.21
CA SER A 166 -42.22 69.54 -28.93
C SER A 166 -41.91 70.08 -27.52
N ASP A 167 -41.43 69.23 -26.61
CA ASP A 167 -41.05 69.52 -25.24
C ASP A 167 -39.55 69.70 -25.00
N LEU A 168 -38.71 69.39 -25.99
CA LEU A 168 -37.30 69.79 -26.01
C LEU A 168 -37.18 71.09 -26.82
N ARG A 169 -36.56 72.12 -26.24
CA ARG A 169 -36.23 73.33 -27.00
C ARG A 169 -35.24 72.92 -28.08
N ASP A 170 -35.68 73.02 -29.32
CA ASP A 170 -34.90 72.66 -30.48
C ASP A 170 -33.61 73.49 -30.54
N LEU A 171 -32.50 72.88 -30.11
CA LEU A 171 -31.16 73.48 -30.20
C LEU A 171 -30.57 73.26 -31.61
N THR A 172 -31.27 72.56 -32.51
CA THR A 172 -30.84 72.33 -33.90
C THR A 172 -31.22 73.50 -34.81
N THR A 173 -30.77 74.71 -34.45
CA THR A 173 -31.19 75.93 -35.16
C THR A 173 -30.63 76.11 -36.59
N LYS A 174 -29.90 75.14 -37.17
CA LYS A 174 -29.45 75.15 -38.58
C LYS A 174 -29.24 73.74 -39.11
N SER A 175 -29.57 73.53 -40.39
CA SER A 175 -29.22 72.33 -41.18
C SER A 175 -27.79 71.87 -40.90
N GLY A 176 -27.62 70.64 -40.41
CA GLY A 176 -26.31 70.02 -40.20
C GLY A 176 -25.80 69.96 -38.75
N ASN A 177 -26.63 70.24 -37.74
CA ASN A 177 -26.24 70.16 -36.33
C ASN A 177 -26.87 68.95 -35.61
N TYR A 178 -26.44 67.74 -35.99
CA TYR A 178 -26.94 66.44 -35.50
C TYR A 178 -26.35 66.05 -34.14
N VAL A 179 -26.57 66.89 -33.13
CA VAL A 179 -25.98 66.69 -31.80
C VAL A 179 -26.57 65.48 -31.07
N GLY A 180 -27.87 65.24 -31.24
CA GLY A 180 -28.62 64.20 -30.55
C GLY A 180 -28.84 64.45 -29.05
N HIS A 181 -29.68 63.62 -28.43
CA HIS A 181 -29.89 63.57 -27.00
C HIS A 181 -30.07 62.14 -26.48
N ILE A 182 -29.93 62.00 -25.15
CA ILE A 182 -30.27 60.77 -24.42
C ILE A 182 -31.27 61.18 -23.35
N ALA A 183 -32.46 60.61 -23.38
CA ALA A 183 -33.51 60.87 -22.42
C ALA A 183 -34.13 59.56 -21.94
N PHE A 184 -34.84 59.60 -20.82
CA PHE A 184 -35.83 58.56 -20.55
C PHE A 184 -37.24 59.12 -20.63
N ARG A 185 -38.16 58.23 -20.98
CA ARG A 185 -39.59 58.45 -21.08
C ARG A 185 -40.33 57.29 -20.43
N THR A 186 -41.60 57.52 -20.15
CA THR A 186 -42.52 56.47 -19.71
C THR A 186 -43.77 56.49 -20.57
N SER A 187 -44.45 55.36 -20.70
CA SER A 187 -45.71 55.29 -21.42
C SER A 187 -46.86 54.88 -20.53
N ASP A 188 -48.06 55.36 -20.85
CA ASP A 188 -49.28 54.92 -20.20
C ASP A 188 -49.81 53.60 -20.78
N ARG A 189 -50.88 53.05 -20.21
CA ARG A 189 -51.52 51.81 -20.70
C ARG A 189 -51.99 51.83 -22.16
N PHE A 190 -52.10 53.01 -22.76
CA PHE A 190 -52.47 53.19 -24.15
C PHE A 190 -51.26 53.46 -25.05
N GLY A 191 -50.04 53.38 -24.53
CA GLY A 191 -48.80 53.61 -25.27
C GLY A 191 -48.49 55.08 -25.55
N PHE A 192 -49.18 56.03 -24.89
CA PHE A 192 -48.83 57.45 -25.01
C PHE A 192 -47.62 57.77 -24.13
N LEU A 193 -46.62 58.41 -24.73
CA LEU A 193 -45.34 58.67 -24.07
C LEU A 193 -45.32 60.01 -23.33
N SER A 194 -44.66 60.01 -22.18
CA SER A 194 -44.41 61.17 -21.33
C SER A 194 -43.50 62.16 -22.02
N LEU A 195 -43.39 63.35 -21.44
CA LEU A 195 -42.34 64.30 -21.82
C LEU A 195 -40.94 63.68 -21.60
N HIS A 196 -39.97 64.07 -22.44
CA HIS A 196 -38.57 63.71 -22.33
C HIS A 196 -37.98 64.21 -21.02
N ARG A 197 -37.28 63.31 -20.33
CA ARG A 197 -36.41 63.67 -19.21
C ARG A 197 -34.98 63.51 -19.68
N MET A 198 -34.42 64.60 -20.19
CA MET A 198 -33.08 64.62 -20.77
C MET A 198 -32.01 64.28 -19.73
N LEU A 199 -31.13 63.34 -20.09
CA LEU A 199 -29.97 62.93 -19.30
C LEU A 199 -28.69 63.55 -19.83
N ALA A 200 -28.48 63.42 -21.13
CA ALA A 200 -27.32 63.93 -21.83
C ALA A 200 -27.75 64.52 -23.17
N GLN A 201 -26.94 65.44 -23.68
CA GLN A 201 -27.07 65.98 -25.03
C GLN A 201 -25.69 65.93 -25.67
N GLY A 202 -25.61 65.60 -26.95
CA GLY A 202 -24.36 65.73 -27.68
C GLY A 202 -24.00 67.20 -27.87
N LEU A 203 -22.77 67.44 -28.31
CA LEU A 203 -22.28 68.76 -28.69
C LEU A 203 -21.98 68.76 -30.18
N GLN A 204 -21.98 69.94 -30.81
CA GLN A 204 -21.69 70.06 -32.25
C GLN A 204 -20.33 69.43 -32.64
N MET A 205 -19.33 69.52 -31.76
CA MET A 205 -18.00 68.94 -31.97
C MET A 205 -17.88 67.48 -31.49
N SER A 206 -18.91 66.94 -30.85
CA SER A 206 -18.96 65.58 -30.31
C SER A 206 -20.43 65.11 -30.23
N PRO A 207 -21.07 64.87 -31.38
CA PRO A 207 -22.44 64.39 -31.43
C PRO A 207 -22.52 62.97 -30.87
N ILE A 208 -23.72 62.50 -30.51
CA ILE A 208 -23.88 61.12 -30.02
C ILE A 208 -23.49 60.12 -31.11
N ALA A 209 -23.83 60.39 -32.37
CA ALA A 209 -23.38 59.63 -33.53
C ALA A 209 -22.07 60.18 -34.11
N TYR A 210 -20.95 60.05 -33.39
CA TYR A 210 -19.65 60.60 -33.80
C TYR A 210 -18.82 59.66 -34.71
N GLY A 211 -19.38 58.52 -35.14
CA GLY A 211 -18.68 57.52 -35.95
C GLY A 211 -17.91 56.46 -35.17
N GLY A 212 -17.97 56.48 -33.83
CA GLY A 212 -17.42 55.42 -32.98
C GLY A 212 -18.47 54.76 -32.09
N TRP A 213 -18.06 53.67 -31.42
CA TRP A 213 -18.89 52.95 -30.47
C TRP A 213 -19.07 53.73 -29.16
N GLN A 214 -20.33 53.98 -28.78
CA GLN A 214 -20.69 54.60 -27.52
C GLN A 214 -20.88 53.54 -26.43
N LYS A 215 -20.00 53.53 -25.41
CA LYS A 215 -20.22 52.70 -24.22
C LYS A 215 -21.39 53.24 -23.40
N ILE A 216 -22.38 52.39 -23.17
CA ILE A 216 -23.56 52.66 -22.36
C ILE A 216 -23.61 51.65 -21.23
N VAL A 217 -23.70 52.15 -20.00
CA VAL A 217 -23.91 51.32 -18.80
C VAL A 217 -25.24 51.69 -18.19
N TYR A 218 -26.25 50.83 -18.32
CA TYR A 218 -27.57 51.02 -17.74
C TYR A 218 -27.73 50.13 -16.51
N ARG A 219 -27.78 50.77 -15.33
CA ARG A 219 -27.94 50.10 -14.04
C ARG A 219 -29.23 50.49 -13.38
N TRP A 220 -29.85 49.48 -12.76
CA TRP A 220 -31.01 49.61 -11.93
C TRP A 220 -30.71 49.01 -10.54
N ASP A 221 -30.95 49.80 -9.51
CA ASP A 221 -30.91 49.34 -8.12
C ASP A 221 -32.25 49.66 -7.44
N PRO A 222 -33.12 48.66 -7.22
CA PRO A 222 -34.45 48.86 -6.64
C PRO A 222 -34.45 49.21 -5.15
N ALA A 223 -33.38 48.92 -4.41
CA ALA A 223 -33.28 49.20 -2.98
C ALA A 223 -32.60 50.54 -2.67
N ALA A 224 -31.92 51.13 -3.65
CA ALA A 224 -31.27 52.43 -3.51
C ALA A 224 -32.26 53.54 -3.06
N ASN A 225 -31.70 54.60 -2.47
CA ASN A 225 -32.43 55.79 -2.07
C ASN A 225 -33.62 55.54 -1.14
N TYR A 226 -33.46 54.67 -0.15
CA TYR A 226 -34.51 54.26 0.80
C TYR A 226 -35.68 53.53 0.11
N GLY A 227 -35.38 52.62 -0.82
CA GLY A 227 -36.38 51.79 -1.51
C GLY A 227 -37.10 52.48 -2.68
N TYR A 228 -36.75 53.73 -2.99
CA TYR A 228 -37.27 54.48 -4.14
C TYR A 228 -36.59 54.11 -5.47
N GLY A 229 -35.60 53.22 -5.43
CA GLY A 229 -34.84 52.84 -6.61
C GLY A 229 -33.84 53.90 -7.07
N SER A 230 -32.90 53.47 -7.90
CA SER A 230 -32.03 54.35 -8.65
C SER A 230 -31.75 53.78 -10.03
N VAL A 231 -31.83 54.65 -11.03
CA VAL A 231 -31.36 54.38 -12.38
C VAL A 231 -30.08 55.16 -12.58
N SER A 232 -29.03 54.50 -13.07
CA SER A 232 -27.85 55.21 -13.57
C SER A 232 -27.52 54.81 -14.99
N VAL A 233 -27.26 55.81 -15.81
CA VAL A 233 -26.78 55.63 -17.19
C VAL A 233 -25.39 56.24 -17.27
N THR A 234 -24.40 55.47 -17.71
CA THR A 234 -23.05 56.00 -17.98
C THR A 234 -22.82 56.03 -19.48
N ILE A 235 -22.40 57.17 -20.02
CA ILE A 235 -22.03 57.36 -21.42
C ILE A 235 -20.60 57.88 -21.46
N GLY A 236 -19.70 57.12 -22.09
CA GLY A 236 -18.27 57.41 -22.02
C GLY A 236 -17.77 57.44 -20.57
N SER A 237 -17.23 58.57 -20.11
CA SER A 237 -16.76 58.77 -18.73
C SER A 237 -17.78 59.45 -17.80
N MET A 238 -18.97 59.82 -18.30
CA MET A 238 -19.98 60.56 -17.55
C MET A 238 -21.08 59.64 -17.04
N THR A 239 -21.37 59.69 -15.73
CA THR A 239 -22.46 58.92 -15.13
C THR A 239 -23.58 59.85 -14.66
N PHE A 240 -24.79 59.60 -15.15
CA PHE A 240 -26.02 60.26 -14.74
C PHE A 240 -26.78 59.36 -13.76
N ARG A 241 -27.18 59.88 -12.60
CA ARG A 241 -27.89 59.12 -11.56
C ARG A 241 -29.22 59.78 -11.23
N TYR A 242 -30.29 59.00 -11.28
CA TYR A 242 -31.64 59.45 -11.00
C TYR A 242 -32.25 58.64 -9.88
N ARG A 243 -32.83 59.34 -8.91
CA ARG A 243 -33.72 58.73 -7.92
C ARG A 243 -35.08 58.55 -8.57
N TYR A 244 -35.31 57.36 -9.10
CA TYR A 244 -36.48 57.05 -9.90
C TYR A 244 -36.81 55.58 -9.77
N ASN A 245 -38.10 55.22 -9.65
CA ASN A 245 -38.53 53.83 -9.47
C ASN A 245 -39.22 53.32 -10.72
N ILE A 246 -38.48 52.62 -11.59
CA ILE A 246 -39.02 52.10 -12.87
C ILE A 246 -40.13 51.06 -12.68
N ARG A 247 -40.30 50.50 -11.47
CA ARG A 247 -41.38 49.53 -11.18
C ARG A 247 -42.78 50.13 -11.26
N TYR A 248 -42.91 51.45 -11.22
CA TYR A 248 -44.19 52.13 -11.36
C TYR A 248 -44.59 52.40 -12.82
N ASP A 249 -43.67 52.16 -13.76
CA ASP A 249 -43.91 52.39 -15.19
C ASP A 249 -44.23 51.09 -15.94
N VAL A 250 -44.48 50.02 -15.20
CA VAL A 250 -44.86 48.70 -15.71
C VAL A 250 -46.00 48.16 -14.84
N GLN A 251 -46.88 47.35 -15.43
CA GLN A 251 -48.03 46.73 -14.77
C GLN A 251 -47.62 45.66 -13.75
N ASP A 252 -46.65 44.82 -14.11
CA ASP A 252 -46.15 43.72 -13.31
C ASP A 252 -44.61 43.78 -13.22
N PRO A 253 -44.03 44.36 -12.16
CA PRO A 253 -42.60 44.46 -12.04
C PRO A 253 -41.89 43.10 -11.91
N GLU A 254 -42.59 41.99 -11.68
CA GLU A 254 -41.97 40.66 -11.60
C GLU A 254 -41.79 39.99 -12.98
N HIS A 255 -42.56 40.41 -13.99
CA HIS A 255 -42.57 39.81 -15.33
C HIS A 255 -42.34 40.86 -16.43
N VAL A 256 -41.14 41.44 -16.48
CA VAL A 256 -40.78 42.52 -17.41
C VAL A 256 -39.85 42.01 -18.50
N TYR A 257 -40.14 42.32 -19.75
CA TYR A 257 -39.24 42.08 -20.88
C TYR A 257 -38.42 43.33 -21.14
N TRP A 258 -37.14 43.15 -21.43
CA TRP A 258 -36.27 44.22 -21.91
C TRP A 258 -36.05 44.06 -23.41
N GLY A 259 -35.93 45.17 -24.12
CA GLY A 259 -35.66 45.14 -25.55
C GLY A 259 -34.90 46.34 -26.04
N ILE A 260 -34.22 46.16 -27.16
CA ILE A 260 -33.57 47.21 -27.92
C ILE A 260 -34.28 47.32 -29.27
N THR A 261 -34.68 48.52 -29.63
CA THR A 261 -35.33 48.78 -30.93
C THR A 261 -34.60 49.92 -31.64
N GLY A 262 -34.38 49.77 -32.94
CA GLY A 262 -33.82 50.80 -33.81
C GLY A 262 -34.90 51.51 -34.62
N SER A 263 -34.67 52.80 -34.89
CA SER A 263 -35.45 53.62 -35.81
C SER A 263 -34.68 53.85 -37.10
N THR A 264 -35.31 53.63 -38.25
CA THR A 264 -34.77 53.95 -39.58
C THR A 264 -35.83 54.63 -40.42
N SER A 265 -35.45 55.63 -41.21
CA SER A 265 -36.35 56.46 -42.03
C SER A 265 -36.90 55.76 -43.29
N ASP A 266 -38.01 56.24 -43.87
CA ASP A 266 -38.73 55.67 -45.05
C ASP A 266 -38.14 56.03 -46.42
N SER A 267 -37.14 56.91 -46.51
CA SER A 267 -36.67 57.42 -47.79
C SER A 267 -35.57 56.54 -48.41
N ALA A 268 -35.66 56.30 -49.73
CA ALA A 268 -34.65 55.56 -50.51
C ALA A 268 -33.27 56.25 -50.54
N ALA A 269 -33.16 57.50 -50.07
CA ALA A 269 -31.89 58.21 -49.90
C ALA A 269 -31.13 57.83 -48.62
N ASN A 270 -31.75 57.06 -47.71
CA ASN A 270 -31.23 56.75 -46.37
C ASN A 270 -30.69 55.32 -46.22
N TRP A 271 -30.29 54.68 -47.32
CA TRP A 271 -29.70 53.33 -47.35
C TRP A 271 -28.25 53.25 -46.78
N GLY A 272 -27.90 54.07 -45.79
CA GLY A 272 -26.54 54.07 -45.19
C GLY A 272 -26.50 54.17 -43.66
N GLN A 273 -27.65 54.16 -42.98
CA GLN A 273 -27.70 54.24 -41.52
C GLN A 273 -27.46 52.86 -40.91
N ASP A 274 -26.36 52.68 -40.20
CA ASP A 274 -26.01 51.41 -39.57
C ASP A 274 -26.11 51.56 -38.04
N GLN A 275 -26.97 50.75 -37.42
CA GLN A 275 -27.13 50.68 -35.98
C GLN A 275 -26.64 49.34 -35.46
N GLY A 276 -25.69 49.39 -34.53
CA GLY A 276 -25.07 48.21 -33.97
C GLY A 276 -25.16 48.23 -32.46
N VAL A 277 -25.37 47.06 -31.85
CA VAL A 277 -25.24 46.89 -30.41
C VAL A 277 -24.36 45.68 -30.09
N VAL A 278 -23.40 45.87 -29.19
CA VAL A 278 -22.55 44.81 -28.67
C VAL A 278 -22.62 44.84 -27.15
N PHE A 279 -23.15 43.78 -26.53
CA PHE A 279 -23.21 43.70 -25.07
C PHE A 279 -21.86 43.27 -24.51
N SER A 280 -21.35 43.99 -23.50
CA SER A 280 -20.18 43.58 -22.71
C SER A 280 -20.55 43.13 -21.29
N LYS A 281 -21.77 43.43 -20.82
CA LYS A 281 -22.32 42.91 -19.57
C LYS A 281 -23.83 42.79 -19.66
N LEU A 282 -24.37 41.65 -19.26
CA LEU A 282 -25.82 41.40 -19.23
C LEU A 282 -26.16 40.55 -17.99
N VAL A 283 -26.33 41.22 -16.85
CA VAL A 283 -26.52 40.59 -15.52
C VAL A 283 -27.86 40.99 -14.92
N PHE A 284 -28.67 39.98 -14.58
CA PHE A 284 -29.93 40.11 -13.86
C PHE A 284 -29.87 39.23 -12.60
N GLY A 285 -30.04 39.81 -11.41
CA GLY A 285 -29.97 39.09 -10.12
C GLY A 285 -28.69 39.33 -9.32
N THR A 286 -28.50 38.54 -8.26
CA THR A 286 -27.41 38.66 -7.28
C THR A 286 -26.47 37.45 -7.36
N GLN A 287 -25.16 37.70 -7.40
CA GLN A 287 -24.16 36.63 -7.45
C GLN A 287 -23.89 36.05 -6.06
N LEU A 288 -24.13 34.75 -5.92
CA LEU A 288 -23.72 33.93 -4.78
C LEU A 288 -22.39 33.25 -5.09
N ASN A 289 -21.40 33.44 -4.22
CA ASN A 289 -20.15 32.71 -4.24
C ASN A 289 -20.12 31.70 -3.10
N ILE A 290 -19.65 30.50 -3.38
CA ILE A 290 -19.41 29.44 -2.39
C ILE A 290 -17.91 29.26 -2.30
N GLN A 291 -17.39 29.34 -1.07
CA GLN A 291 -15.99 29.07 -0.76
C GLN A 291 -15.91 27.78 0.05
N LYS A 292 -15.41 26.72 -0.57
CA LYS A 292 -15.28 25.39 0.02
C LYS A 292 -13.90 25.21 0.61
N VAL A 293 -13.85 24.95 1.90
CA VAL A 293 -12.59 24.82 2.65
C VAL A 293 -12.57 23.61 3.57
N ASN A 294 -11.37 23.27 4.05
CA ASN A 294 -11.17 22.42 5.23
C ASN A 294 -11.13 23.26 6.53
N PRO A 295 -11.01 22.65 7.72
CA PRO A 295 -10.96 23.40 8.99
C PRO A 295 -9.74 24.32 9.14
N ALA A 296 -8.67 24.10 8.36
CA ALA A 296 -7.51 24.97 8.30
C ALA A 296 -7.70 26.18 7.36
N GLY A 297 -8.85 26.27 6.67
CA GLY A 297 -9.16 27.33 5.70
C GLY A 297 -8.58 27.09 4.30
N GLU A 298 -7.99 25.93 4.03
CA GLU A 298 -7.43 25.61 2.72
C GLU A 298 -8.55 25.27 1.72
N PRO A 299 -8.44 25.70 0.46
CA PRO A 299 -9.47 25.46 -0.54
C PRO A 299 -9.59 23.98 -0.94
N LEU A 300 -10.82 23.51 -1.15
CA LEU A 300 -11.14 22.15 -1.58
C LEU A 300 -11.94 22.15 -2.88
N ALA A 301 -11.43 21.45 -3.90
CA ALA A 301 -12.10 21.27 -5.19
C ALA A 301 -13.05 20.06 -5.18
N GLY A 302 -13.99 20.02 -6.13
CA GLY A 302 -14.81 18.84 -6.40
C GLY A 302 -16.06 18.68 -5.52
N ALA A 303 -16.31 19.55 -4.54
CA ALA A 303 -17.61 19.60 -3.88
C ALA A 303 -18.70 19.97 -4.89
N VAL A 304 -19.83 19.24 -4.84
CA VAL A 304 -20.99 19.45 -5.71
C VAL A 304 -22.14 20.02 -4.91
N PHE A 305 -22.69 21.14 -5.38
CA PHE A 305 -23.85 21.79 -4.81
C PHE A 305 -25.01 21.82 -5.79
N ASN A 306 -26.23 21.67 -5.28
CA ASN A 306 -27.45 21.91 -6.04
C ASN A 306 -28.19 23.11 -5.45
N ILE A 307 -28.73 23.94 -6.32
CA ILE A 307 -29.67 25.01 -6.00
C ILE A 307 -31.02 24.60 -6.56
N VAL A 308 -32.06 24.63 -5.72
CA VAL A 308 -33.45 24.44 -6.13
C VAL A 308 -34.27 25.66 -5.73
N LYS A 309 -35.32 25.98 -6.49
CA LYS A 309 -36.27 27.02 -6.06
C LYS A 309 -37.14 26.48 -4.93
N ALA A 310 -37.41 27.28 -3.90
CA ALA A 310 -38.19 26.84 -2.73
C ALA A 310 -39.63 26.44 -3.08
N ASN A 311 -40.20 27.01 -4.16
CA ASN A 311 -41.53 26.67 -4.67
C ASN A 311 -41.56 25.43 -5.59
N ASN A 312 -40.40 24.89 -5.96
CA ASN A 312 -40.28 23.71 -6.80
C ASN A 312 -38.97 22.96 -6.46
N THR A 313 -39.00 22.21 -5.37
CA THR A 313 -37.82 21.52 -4.82
C THR A 313 -37.40 20.29 -5.60
N THR A 314 -38.14 19.87 -6.63
CA THR A 314 -37.83 18.67 -7.43
C THR A 314 -37.00 18.98 -8.68
N ALA A 315 -37.02 20.23 -9.16
CA ALA A 315 -36.22 20.66 -10.30
C ALA A 315 -34.95 21.39 -9.83
N VAL A 316 -33.78 20.85 -10.20
CA VAL A 316 -32.49 21.54 -10.01
C VAL A 316 -32.50 22.79 -10.88
N TYR A 317 -32.39 23.94 -10.22
CA TYR A 317 -32.22 25.22 -10.89
C TYR A 317 -30.81 25.35 -11.44
N GLU A 318 -29.80 25.04 -10.61
CA GLU A 318 -28.39 25.09 -10.99
C GLU A 318 -27.59 24.05 -10.20
N GLN A 319 -26.61 23.41 -10.84
CA GLN A 319 -25.63 22.55 -10.18
C GLN A 319 -24.26 23.18 -10.31
N LEU A 320 -23.54 23.23 -9.20
CA LEU A 320 -22.24 23.88 -9.10
C LEU A 320 -21.18 22.88 -8.65
N VAL A 321 -19.98 22.99 -9.22
CA VAL A 321 -18.81 22.22 -8.80
C VAL A 321 -17.70 23.19 -8.43
N THR A 322 -17.09 22.99 -7.27
CA THR A 322 -15.98 23.82 -6.80
C THR A 322 -14.69 23.54 -7.57
N ASN A 323 -14.02 24.60 -8.01
CA ASN A 323 -12.75 24.51 -8.74
C ASN A 323 -11.53 24.31 -7.82
N ASP A 324 -10.31 24.31 -8.37
CA ASP A 324 -9.06 24.14 -7.63
C ASP A 324 -8.82 25.18 -6.53
N ASN A 325 -9.42 26.36 -6.66
CA ASN A 325 -9.40 27.43 -5.65
C ASN A 325 -10.52 27.27 -4.61
N GLY A 326 -11.27 26.16 -4.64
CA GLY A 326 -12.40 25.89 -3.75
C GLY A 326 -13.60 26.78 -4.02
N MET A 327 -13.71 27.39 -5.21
CA MET A 327 -14.75 28.36 -5.51
C MET A 327 -15.81 27.80 -6.47
N ALA A 328 -17.06 28.14 -6.20
CA ALA A 328 -18.20 27.97 -7.11
C ALA A 328 -19.10 29.21 -7.04
N SER A 329 -19.86 29.50 -8.10
CA SER A 329 -20.70 30.70 -8.15
C SER A 329 -21.97 30.49 -8.95
N ALA A 330 -23.06 31.12 -8.52
CA ALA A 330 -24.36 31.13 -9.19
C ALA A 330 -24.90 32.56 -9.26
N LEU A 331 -25.57 32.91 -10.36
CA LEU A 331 -26.29 34.18 -10.49
C LEU A 331 -27.78 33.93 -10.22
N LEU A 332 -28.27 34.45 -9.10
CA LEU A 332 -29.62 34.15 -8.62
C LEU A 332 -30.54 35.36 -8.75
N PRO A 333 -31.66 35.27 -9.48
CA PRO A 333 -32.75 36.23 -9.39
C PRO A 333 -33.36 36.26 -7.98
N SER A 334 -34.08 37.32 -7.64
CA SER A 334 -34.84 37.43 -6.40
C SER A 334 -35.81 36.28 -6.25
N GLY A 335 -35.95 35.82 -5.01
CA GLY A 335 -36.76 34.67 -4.68
C GLY A 335 -36.13 33.83 -3.58
N ASP A 336 -36.85 32.77 -3.24
CA ASP A 336 -36.46 31.83 -2.21
C ASP A 336 -35.89 30.55 -2.86
N TYR A 337 -34.71 30.13 -2.40
CA TYR A 337 -33.98 28.96 -2.89
C TYR A 337 -33.48 28.10 -1.72
N ILE A 338 -33.19 26.85 -2.03
CA ILE A 338 -32.48 25.94 -1.13
C ILE A 338 -31.18 25.54 -1.83
N LEU A 339 -30.05 25.91 -1.23
CA LEU A 339 -28.73 25.42 -1.60
C LEU A 339 -28.44 24.16 -0.79
N SER A 340 -27.93 23.10 -1.42
CA SER A 340 -27.48 21.91 -0.72
C SER A 340 -26.16 21.36 -1.26
N GLU A 341 -25.24 20.98 -0.39
CA GLU A 341 -24.06 20.18 -0.75
C GLU A 341 -24.48 18.71 -0.86
N VAL A 342 -24.37 18.17 -2.06
CA VAL A 342 -24.81 16.79 -2.37
C VAL A 342 -23.64 15.81 -2.46
N THR A 343 -22.45 16.31 -2.78
CA THR A 343 -21.21 15.53 -2.82
C THR A 343 -20.09 16.33 -2.17
N ALA A 344 -19.44 15.73 -1.18
CA ALA A 344 -18.24 16.29 -0.56
C ALA A 344 -17.03 16.17 -1.49
N PRO A 345 -15.98 17.01 -1.32
CA PRO A 345 -14.68 16.77 -1.93
C PRO A 345 -14.15 15.36 -1.63
N ASP A 346 -13.33 14.81 -2.53
CA ASP A 346 -12.64 13.54 -2.31
C ASP A 346 -11.87 13.56 -0.98
N GLY A 347 -11.95 12.48 -0.21
CA GLY A 347 -11.30 12.39 1.10
C GLY A 347 -12.00 13.14 2.24
N HIS A 348 -13.16 13.77 1.99
CA HIS A 348 -13.91 14.50 3.01
C HIS A 348 -15.32 13.93 3.24
N ASP A 349 -15.85 14.17 4.44
CA ASP A 349 -17.25 13.89 4.76
C ASP A 349 -18.15 15.06 4.40
N LEU A 350 -19.41 14.76 4.06
CA LEU A 350 -20.44 15.81 3.93
C LEU A 350 -20.56 16.56 5.27
N PRO A 351 -20.74 17.88 5.25
CA PRO A 351 -20.83 18.67 6.48
C PRO A 351 -22.05 18.28 7.31
N SER A 352 -22.05 18.62 8.60
CA SER A 352 -23.24 18.42 9.45
C SER A 352 -24.43 19.24 8.96
N LYS A 353 -24.17 20.49 8.55
CA LYS A 353 -25.13 21.36 7.86
C LYS A 353 -24.91 21.27 6.35
N LYS A 354 -25.82 20.57 5.67
CA LYS A 354 -25.74 20.30 4.23
C LYS A 354 -26.62 21.21 3.38
N SER A 355 -27.51 21.98 4.01
CA SER A 355 -28.49 22.81 3.30
C SER A 355 -28.62 24.19 3.95
N TRP A 356 -28.88 25.18 3.12
CA TRP A 356 -29.05 26.58 3.47
C TRP A 356 -30.27 27.14 2.75
N ASN A 357 -31.15 27.79 3.50
CA ASN A 357 -32.25 28.56 2.91
C ASN A 357 -31.71 29.90 2.46
N LEU A 358 -31.85 30.18 1.18
CA LEU A 358 -31.44 31.44 0.58
C LEU A 358 -32.69 32.25 0.26
N ARG A 359 -32.74 33.49 0.75
CA ARG A 359 -33.69 34.49 0.27
C ARG A 359 -32.92 35.59 -0.40
N VAL A 360 -33.02 35.64 -1.73
CA VAL A 360 -32.39 36.66 -2.55
C VAL A 360 -33.33 37.85 -2.60
N TYR A 361 -32.90 38.96 -1.99
CA TYR A 361 -33.70 40.18 -1.92
C TYR A 361 -33.51 41.07 -3.14
N PRO A 362 -34.56 41.83 -3.46
CA PRO A 362 -34.45 43.04 -4.27
C PRO A 362 -33.32 43.95 -3.80
N GLY A 363 -32.49 44.42 -4.74
CA GLY A 363 -31.39 45.31 -4.40
C GLY A 363 -30.27 44.61 -3.64
N ASN A 364 -29.91 43.41 -4.10
CA ASN A 364 -28.54 42.93 -4.08
C ASN A 364 -28.03 42.30 -2.75
N ALA A 365 -28.93 41.91 -1.84
CA ALA A 365 -28.61 41.18 -0.62
C ALA A 365 -29.10 39.74 -0.70
N ILE A 366 -28.35 38.80 -0.10
CA ILE A 366 -28.81 37.42 0.11
C ILE A 366 -28.91 37.19 1.60
N ASP A 367 -30.09 36.82 2.07
CA ASP A 367 -30.27 36.25 3.40
C ASP A 367 -29.99 34.75 3.34
N ILE A 368 -29.09 34.30 4.22
CA ILE A 368 -28.72 32.91 4.39
C ILE A 368 -29.18 32.47 5.79
N ASP A 369 -30.23 31.65 5.83
CA ASP A 369 -30.84 31.11 7.06
C ASP A 369 -31.30 32.17 8.07
N GLY A 370 -32.01 33.20 7.60
CA GLY A 370 -32.54 34.30 8.40
C GLY A 370 -31.49 35.37 8.75
N ARG A 371 -30.35 35.39 8.05
CA ARG A 371 -29.25 36.33 8.29
C ARG A 371 -28.92 37.08 6.99
N PRO A 372 -29.38 38.33 6.85
CA PRO A 372 -29.06 39.17 5.71
C PRO A 372 -27.55 39.40 5.58
N ARG A 373 -26.97 39.10 4.41
CA ARG A 373 -25.60 39.48 4.06
C ARG A 373 -25.63 40.61 3.05
N LEU A 374 -25.03 41.74 3.44
CA LEU A 374 -24.90 42.92 2.59
C LEU A 374 -23.70 42.78 1.65
N LYS A 375 -23.79 43.46 0.51
CA LYS A 375 -22.83 43.39 -0.60
C LYS A 375 -21.44 43.93 -0.27
N GLU A 376 -20.45 43.27 -0.82
CA GLU A 376 -19.16 43.88 -1.21
C GLU A 376 -18.96 43.59 -2.71
N ASN A 377 -18.80 44.62 -3.54
CA ASN A 377 -18.55 44.49 -5.00
C ASN A 377 -19.45 43.52 -5.78
N GLN A 378 -20.74 43.51 -5.47
CA GLN A 378 -21.72 42.70 -6.17
C GLN A 378 -21.83 41.21 -5.83
N THR A 379 -21.10 40.73 -4.83
CA THR A 379 -21.10 39.30 -4.46
C THR A 379 -21.48 39.08 -2.99
N VAL A 380 -22.05 37.91 -2.70
CA VAL A 380 -22.22 37.37 -1.35
C VAL A 380 -21.46 36.05 -1.27
N THR A 381 -20.54 35.92 -0.32
CA THR A 381 -19.75 34.69 -0.15
C THR A 381 -20.28 33.86 1.03
N LEU A 382 -20.51 32.57 0.78
CA LEU A 382 -20.82 31.55 1.78
C LEU A 382 -19.63 30.59 1.90
N ALA A 383 -18.98 30.58 3.07
CA ALA A 383 -17.96 29.58 3.37
C ALA A 383 -18.60 28.27 3.85
N VAL A 384 -18.16 27.14 3.29
CA VAL A 384 -18.63 25.79 3.61
C VAL A 384 -17.44 24.89 3.92
N GLU A 385 -17.38 24.40 5.15
CA GLU A 385 -16.27 23.58 5.66
C GLU A 385 -16.63 22.09 5.63
N ASN A 386 -15.72 21.23 5.14
CA ASN A 386 -15.86 19.78 5.30
C ASN A 386 -14.71 19.21 6.10
N GLN A 387 -15.05 18.30 7.02
CA GLN A 387 -14.07 17.56 7.80
C GLN A 387 -13.37 16.52 6.92
N PHE A 388 -12.08 16.34 7.15
CA PHE A 388 -11.31 15.28 6.52
C PHE A 388 -11.77 13.93 7.06
N ARG A 389 -11.92 12.93 6.17
CA ARG A 389 -12.26 11.56 6.54
C ARG A 389 -10.97 10.80 6.82
N PRO A 390 -10.77 10.29 8.05
CA PRO A 390 -9.59 9.50 8.37
C PRO A 390 -9.40 8.31 7.42
N VAL A 391 -8.14 8.01 7.11
CA VAL A 391 -7.75 6.99 6.12
C VAL A 391 -7.20 5.77 6.84
N SER A 392 -7.76 4.58 6.57
CA SER A 392 -7.17 3.32 7.01
C SER A 392 -5.95 2.97 6.16
N LEU A 393 -4.88 2.50 6.81
CA LEU A 393 -3.65 2.01 6.22
C LEU A 393 -3.37 0.60 6.75
N ASP A 394 -3.33 -0.38 5.86
CA ASP A 394 -2.96 -1.75 6.19
C ASP A 394 -1.47 -2.01 5.96
N ILE A 395 -0.85 -2.76 6.85
CA ILE A 395 0.52 -3.25 6.71
C ILE A 395 0.45 -4.77 6.69
N GLU A 396 0.88 -5.37 5.58
CA GLU A 396 1.08 -6.80 5.42
C GLU A 396 2.57 -7.11 5.63
N LYS A 397 2.87 -7.88 6.67
CA LYS A 397 4.21 -8.39 6.97
C LYS A 397 4.31 -9.84 6.52
N LYS A 398 5.33 -10.12 5.71
CA LYS A 398 5.57 -11.46 5.16
C LYS A 398 7.06 -11.78 5.00
N VAL A 399 7.34 -13.01 4.60
CA VAL A 399 8.60 -13.42 3.96
C VAL A 399 8.31 -13.71 2.48
N ALA A 400 9.23 -13.31 1.60
CA ALA A 400 9.22 -13.73 0.21
C ALA A 400 10.07 -14.98 0.05
N ASP A 401 9.47 -16.04 -0.48
CA ASP A 401 10.20 -17.24 -0.89
C ASP A 401 10.70 -17.12 -2.33
N SER A 402 11.51 -18.07 -2.77
CA SER A 402 12.02 -18.17 -4.15
C SER A 402 10.93 -18.38 -5.21
N SER A 403 9.68 -18.66 -4.80
CA SER A 403 8.50 -18.89 -5.65
C SER A 403 7.50 -17.74 -5.64
N ASN A 404 7.81 -16.61 -4.99
CA ASN A 404 6.91 -15.47 -4.77
C ASN A 404 5.63 -15.82 -3.97
N GLN A 405 5.60 -16.93 -3.24
CA GLN A 405 4.53 -17.27 -2.32
C GLN A 405 4.67 -16.39 -1.07
N SER A 406 3.60 -15.68 -0.70
CA SER A 406 3.54 -14.85 0.50
C SER A 406 3.28 -15.74 1.71
N ILE A 407 4.23 -15.82 2.64
CA ILE A 407 4.01 -16.44 3.95
C ILE A 407 3.92 -15.34 5.01
N PRO A 408 2.80 -15.21 5.73
CA PRO A 408 2.60 -14.13 6.69
C PRO A 408 3.50 -14.26 7.92
N LEU A 409 3.95 -13.11 8.46
CA LEU A 409 4.78 -13.06 9.67
C LEU A 409 4.07 -12.33 10.81
N SER A 410 3.76 -13.09 11.87
CA SER A 410 3.20 -12.56 13.12
C SER A 410 4.29 -12.04 14.07
N GLY A 411 3.94 -11.11 14.95
CA GLY A 411 4.84 -10.63 16.01
C GLY A 411 5.77 -9.47 15.63
N ALA A 412 5.66 -8.92 14.42
CA ALA A 412 6.38 -7.70 14.05
C ALA A 412 5.68 -6.49 14.68
N VAL A 413 6.41 -5.60 15.37
CA VAL A 413 5.83 -4.39 15.97
C VAL A 413 6.13 -3.18 15.11
N PHE A 414 5.08 -2.56 14.60
CA PHE A 414 5.14 -1.33 13.83
C PHE A 414 4.76 -0.12 14.68
N GLN A 415 5.48 0.97 14.47
CA GLN A 415 5.12 2.31 14.94
C GLN A 415 4.81 3.21 13.76
N LEU A 416 3.71 3.94 13.87
CA LEU A 416 3.34 5.01 12.96
C LEU A 416 3.55 6.35 13.68
N ALA A 417 4.31 7.23 13.05
CA ALA A 417 4.55 8.58 13.53
C ALA A 417 4.11 9.62 12.48
N MET A 418 3.66 10.78 12.94
CA MET A 418 3.30 11.93 12.11
C MET A 418 4.28 13.07 12.35
N GLN A 419 4.69 13.77 11.28
CA GLN A 419 5.58 14.91 11.39
C GLN A 419 4.87 16.13 11.98
N ARG A 420 5.50 16.77 12.96
CA ARG A 420 5.08 18.02 13.58
C ARG A 420 5.64 19.22 12.81
N ALA A 421 5.13 20.41 13.15
CA ALA A 421 5.56 21.67 12.53
C ALA A 421 7.06 22.01 12.74
N ASP A 422 7.70 21.46 13.77
CA ASP A 422 9.14 21.60 14.03
C ASP A 422 10.01 20.61 13.22
N GLY A 423 9.38 19.79 12.38
CA GLY A 423 10.02 18.77 11.55
C GLY A 423 10.27 17.45 12.26
N GLN A 424 9.97 17.32 13.55
CA GLN A 424 10.15 16.08 14.32
C GLN A 424 8.95 15.13 14.13
N PHE A 425 9.20 13.82 14.24
CA PHE A 425 8.16 12.80 14.17
C PHE A 425 7.62 12.45 15.56
N GLU A 426 6.30 12.49 15.72
CA GLU A 426 5.58 12.06 16.92
C GLU A 426 4.86 10.74 16.67
N VAL A 427 5.10 9.74 17.53
CA VAL A 427 4.40 8.45 17.46
C VAL A 427 2.91 8.66 17.76
N ILE A 428 2.06 8.26 16.82
CA ILE A 428 0.60 8.33 16.93
C ILE A 428 -0.05 6.95 17.04
N GLY A 429 0.72 5.87 16.86
CA GLY A 429 0.25 4.50 17.05
C GLY A 429 1.40 3.49 17.08
N SER A 430 1.18 2.39 17.78
CA SER A 430 2.07 1.23 17.80
C SER A 430 1.20 -0.03 17.85
N SER A 431 1.49 -1.02 17.03
CA SER A 431 0.72 -2.27 17.02
C SER A 431 1.55 -3.42 16.44
N THR A 432 1.12 -4.65 16.74
CA THR A 432 1.82 -5.89 16.39
C THR A 432 1.06 -6.64 15.31
N THR A 433 1.77 -7.22 14.35
CA THR A 433 1.15 -8.05 13.31
C THR A 433 0.51 -9.30 13.91
N ASP A 434 -0.69 -9.61 13.45
CA ASP A 434 -1.44 -10.78 13.88
C ASP A 434 -0.96 -12.07 13.21
N GLN A 435 -1.67 -13.19 13.44
CA GLN A 435 -1.35 -14.50 12.84
C GLN A 435 -1.45 -14.51 11.31
N THR A 436 -2.15 -13.55 10.71
CA THR A 436 -2.24 -13.36 9.27
C THR A 436 -1.19 -12.39 8.73
N GLY A 437 -0.31 -11.87 9.61
CA GLY A 437 0.74 -10.93 9.23
C GLY A 437 0.24 -9.50 9.03
N HIS A 438 -0.99 -9.17 9.42
CA HIS A 438 -1.59 -7.87 9.17
C HIS A 438 -1.60 -6.98 10.42
N VAL A 439 -1.52 -5.67 10.18
CA VAL A 439 -1.82 -4.64 11.18
C VAL A 439 -2.34 -3.38 10.48
N ALA A 440 -3.36 -2.74 11.06
CA ALA A 440 -3.95 -1.53 10.50
C ALA A 440 -3.69 -0.30 11.38
N PHE A 441 -3.48 0.84 10.72
CA PHE A 441 -3.40 2.16 11.34
C PHE A 441 -4.45 3.10 10.73
N THR A 442 -4.83 4.11 11.50
CA THR A 442 -5.69 5.20 11.02
C THR A 442 -4.86 6.46 10.87
N LEU A 443 -4.80 7.02 9.66
CA LEU A 443 -4.21 8.31 9.37
C LEU A 443 -5.27 9.41 9.61
N PRO A 444 -5.12 10.23 10.66
CA PRO A 444 -6.22 11.08 11.13
C PRO A 444 -6.44 12.33 10.28
N LYS A 445 -5.39 12.85 9.64
CA LYS A 445 -5.41 14.09 8.88
C LYS A 445 -4.26 14.14 7.85
N PRO A 446 -4.31 15.03 6.84
CA PRO A 446 -3.23 15.23 5.89
C PRO A 446 -1.91 15.62 6.57
N GLY A 447 -0.79 15.21 5.98
CA GLY A 447 0.56 15.51 6.43
C GLY A 447 1.56 14.39 6.16
N ASP A 448 2.76 14.52 6.72
CA ASP A 448 3.86 13.59 6.51
C ASP A 448 3.94 12.54 7.63
N PHE A 449 4.22 11.29 7.26
CA PHE A 449 4.22 10.13 8.15
C PHE A 449 5.51 9.32 8.01
N GLN A 450 5.86 8.64 9.10
CA GLN A 450 6.92 7.66 9.16
C GLN A 450 6.37 6.35 9.73
N LEU A 451 6.57 5.25 9.02
CA LEU A 451 6.29 3.90 9.47
C LEU A 451 7.61 3.18 9.78
N LEU A 452 7.76 2.67 10.99
CA LEU A 452 8.97 2.03 11.48
C LEU A 452 8.64 0.64 12.06
N GLU A 453 9.35 -0.40 11.60
CA GLU A 453 9.40 -1.68 12.29
C GLU A 453 10.34 -1.55 13.50
N THR A 454 9.79 -1.57 14.70
CA THR A 454 10.52 -1.38 15.96
C THR A 454 10.93 -2.68 16.63
N GLN A 455 10.19 -3.76 16.37
CA GLN A 455 10.52 -5.09 16.81
C GLN A 455 10.33 -6.07 15.65
N VAL A 456 11.40 -6.79 15.36
CA VAL A 456 11.46 -7.80 14.31
C VAL A 456 10.92 -9.13 14.87
N PRO A 457 10.15 -9.92 14.10
CA PRO A 457 9.82 -11.29 14.48
C PRO A 457 11.07 -12.12 14.80
N ALA A 458 10.95 -13.03 15.77
CA ALA A 458 12.04 -13.93 16.13
C ALA A 458 12.53 -14.72 14.91
N GLY A 459 13.85 -14.80 14.74
CA GLY A 459 14.51 -15.51 13.66
C GLY A 459 14.64 -14.77 12.32
N PHE A 460 14.22 -13.50 12.27
CA PHE A 460 14.33 -12.69 11.06
C PHE A 460 15.30 -11.50 11.23
N VAL A 461 15.79 -11.02 10.09
CA VAL A 461 16.58 -9.80 9.98
C VAL A 461 15.62 -8.60 9.90
N PRO A 462 15.92 -7.46 10.57
CA PRO A 462 15.11 -6.25 10.51
C PRO A 462 14.83 -5.78 9.08
N ALA A 463 13.63 -5.27 8.85
CA ALA A 463 13.31 -4.51 7.65
C ALA A 463 14.27 -3.30 7.51
N PRO A 464 14.62 -2.87 6.29
CA PRO A 464 15.42 -1.68 6.07
C PRO A 464 14.71 -0.41 6.61
N ALA A 465 15.44 0.70 6.59
CA ALA A 465 15.10 2.04 7.11
C ALA A 465 13.59 2.43 7.09
N PRO A 466 13.16 3.30 8.04
CA PRO A 466 11.78 3.74 8.15
C PRO A 466 11.17 4.21 6.81
N LYS A 467 9.89 3.90 6.60
CA LYS A 467 9.15 4.29 5.39
C LYS A 467 8.53 5.66 5.61
N HIS A 468 8.95 6.63 4.80
CA HIS A 468 8.42 7.99 4.82
C HIS A 468 7.41 8.19 3.67
N PHE A 469 6.22 8.68 3.99
CA PHE A 469 5.16 8.94 3.01
C PHE A 469 4.30 10.13 3.42
N SER A 470 3.58 10.73 2.46
CA SER A 470 2.68 11.86 2.72
C SER A 470 1.23 11.45 2.47
N LEU A 471 0.30 11.97 3.27
CA LEU A 471 -1.13 11.92 3.01
C LEU A 471 -1.58 13.29 2.52
N ASP A 472 -2.08 13.38 1.30
CA ASP A 472 -2.57 14.64 0.77
C ASP A 472 -3.95 15.04 1.33
N LYS A 473 -4.37 16.27 1.03
CA LYS A 473 -5.66 16.80 1.49
C LYS A 473 -6.89 16.05 0.97
N TYR A 474 -6.75 15.20 -0.04
CA TYR A 474 -7.83 14.38 -0.61
C TYR A 474 -7.76 12.91 -0.14
N GLY A 475 -6.88 12.59 0.82
CA GLY A 475 -6.74 11.27 1.40
C GLY A 475 -5.97 10.28 0.52
N ARG A 476 -5.17 10.77 -0.41
CA ARG A 476 -4.28 9.94 -1.24
C ARG A 476 -2.91 9.85 -0.57
N ILE A 477 -2.39 8.64 -0.48
CA ILE A 477 -1.02 8.40 0.00
C ILE A 477 -0.05 8.60 -1.15
N ILE A 478 0.95 9.45 -0.93
CA ILE A 478 2.04 9.74 -1.85
C ILE A 478 3.28 9.00 -1.33
N TYR A 479 3.66 7.94 -2.04
CA TYR A 479 4.84 7.13 -1.76
C TYR A 479 5.39 6.57 -3.07
N THR A 480 6.72 6.59 -3.25
CA THR A 480 7.37 6.18 -4.51
C THR A 480 7.88 4.74 -4.50
N GLY A 481 7.91 4.07 -3.35
CA GLY A 481 8.39 2.69 -3.25
C GLY A 481 7.36 1.67 -3.73
N HIS A 482 7.85 0.55 -4.23
CA HIS A 482 7.03 -0.53 -4.76
C HIS A 482 6.27 -1.33 -3.68
N GLU A 483 6.60 -1.12 -2.40
CA GLU A 483 5.94 -1.83 -1.30
C GLU A 483 4.50 -1.32 -1.06
N TYR A 484 4.16 -0.11 -1.52
CA TYR A 484 2.82 0.45 -1.38
C TYR A 484 1.94 0.15 -2.59
N SER A 485 0.68 -0.18 -2.34
CA SER A 485 -0.33 -0.27 -3.38
C SER A 485 -1.71 0.16 -2.87
N GLU A 486 -2.54 0.68 -3.77
CA GLU A 486 -3.95 0.96 -3.52
C GLU A 486 -4.79 0.16 -4.52
N THR A 487 -5.49 -0.88 -4.05
CA THR A 487 -6.30 -1.76 -4.92
C THR A 487 -7.64 -2.02 -4.26
N GLY A 488 -8.73 -1.81 -5.00
CA GLY A 488 -10.09 -1.99 -4.45
C GLY A 488 -10.41 -1.11 -3.24
N GLY A 489 -9.74 0.05 -3.11
CA GLY A 489 -9.89 0.95 -1.95
C GLY A 489 -9.09 0.55 -0.72
N VAL A 490 -8.31 -0.54 -0.78
CA VAL A 490 -7.39 -0.95 0.28
C VAL A 490 -6.03 -0.32 0.02
N ARG A 491 -5.57 0.50 0.97
CA ARG A 491 -4.25 1.13 0.98
C ARG A 491 -3.32 0.30 1.82
N GLN A 492 -2.31 -0.30 1.20
CA GLN A 492 -1.52 -1.35 1.84
C GLN A 492 -0.03 -1.20 1.58
N PHE A 493 0.79 -1.31 2.63
CA PHE A 493 2.22 -1.59 2.54
C PHE A 493 2.48 -3.08 2.68
N ARG A 494 3.26 -3.67 1.77
CA ARG A 494 3.73 -5.06 1.85
C ARG A 494 5.21 -5.07 2.20
N LEU A 495 5.53 -5.48 3.42
CA LEU A 495 6.88 -5.39 3.98
C LEU A 495 7.46 -6.77 4.26
N GLU A 496 8.67 -7.01 3.76
CA GLU A 496 9.31 -8.32 3.77
C GLU A 496 10.49 -8.36 4.74
N ASN A 497 10.60 -9.45 5.52
CA ASN A 497 11.79 -9.73 6.30
C ASN A 497 12.45 -10.98 5.73
N ARG A 498 13.77 -11.06 5.92
CA ARG A 498 14.55 -12.23 5.53
C ARG A 498 14.83 -13.08 6.75
N LEU A 499 14.62 -14.38 6.62
CA LEU A 499 14.96 -15.34 7.67
C LEU A 499 16.48 -15.31 7.88
N LYS A 500 16.91 -15.36 9.14
CA LYS A 500 18.32 -15.59 9.46
C LYS A 500 18.68 -17.03 9.15
N GLU A 501 19.93 -17.25 8.77
CA GLU A 501 20.47 -18.60 8.61
C GLU A 501 20.44 -19.35 9.95
N PHE A 502 20.41 -20.68 9.86
CA PHE A 502 20.52 -21.58 11.00
C PHE A 502 21.95 -22.08 11.18
N ASP A 503 22.32 -22.32 12.43
CA ASP A 503 23.48 -23.15 12.78
C ASP A 503 22.98 -24.47 13.35
N LEU A 504 23.44 -25.59 12.79
CA LEU A 504 23.13 -26.93 13.25
C LEU A 504 24.22 -27.44 14.19
N THR A 505 23.83 -27.77 15.41
CA THR A 505 24.66 -28.51 16.37
C THR A 505 24.29 -29.99 16.35
N VAL A 506 25.26 -30.86 16.09
CA VAL A 506 25.13 -32.31 16.22
C VAL A 506 25.88 -32.77 17.46
N THR A 507 25.19 -33.44 18.39
CA THR A 507 25.79 -34.04 19.58
C THR A 507 25.85 -35.55 19.40
N ASN A 508 27.04 -36.13 19.51
CA ASN A 508 27.26 -37.55 19.30
C ASN A 508 27.32 -38.28 20.64
N THR A 509 26.43 -39.26 20.85
CA THR A 509 26.21 -39.92 22.14
C THR A 509 26.05 -41.44 22.01
N ASP A 510 26.20 -42.15 23.13
CA ASP A 510 25.68 -43.51 23.29
C ASP A 510 24.18 -43.52 23.64
N ILE A 511 23.61 -44.70 23.90
CA ILE A 511 22.19 -44.85 24.25
C ILE A 511 21.86 -44.31 25.66
N GLU A 512 22.87 -44.17 26.52
CA GLU A 512 22.77 -43.59 27.87
C GLU A 512 22.94 -42.05 27.87
N GLY A 513 23.34 -41.46 26.73
CA GLY A 513 23.56 -40.03 26.56
C GLY A 513 24.97 -39.54 26.88
N ASN A 514 25.94 -40.44 27.06
CA ASN A 514 27.35 -40.05 27.25
C ASN A 514 27.95 -39.59 25.92
N LEU A 515 28.81 -38.57 25.98
CA LEU A 515 29.44 -37.98 24.80
C LEU A 515 30.49 -38.91 24.19
N LEU A 516 30.40 -39.15 22.88
CA LEU A 516 31.28 -40.03 22.12
C LEU A 516 32.15 -39.24 21.13
N LYS A 517 33.46 -39.53 21.13
CA LYS A 517 34.44 -38.93 20.21
C LYS A 517 34.82 -39.88 19.08
N GLY A 518 35.29 -39.33 17.96
CA GLY A 518 35.81 -40.09 16.83
C GLY A 518 34.81 -40.38 15.71
N ALA A 519 33.58 -39.85 15.81
CA ALA A 519 32.64 -39.88 14.70
C ALA A 519 33.02 -38.86 13.60
N VAL A 520 32.63 -39.16 12.36
CA VAL A 520 32.71 -38.24 11.23
C VAL A 520 31.32 -38.07 10.62
N PHE A 521 30.87 -36.83 10.49
CA PHE A 521 29.57 -36.47 9.92
C PHE A 521 29.74 -35.65 8.64
N GLU A 522 28.84 -35.86 7.69
CA GLU A 522 28.68 -35.06 6.48
C GLU A 522 27.29 -34.44 6.44
N LEU A 523 27.21 -33.12 6.31
CA LEU A 523 25.96 -32.42 6.02
C LEU A 523 25.95 -31.98 4.56
N THR A 524 24.94 -32.42 3.81
CA THR A 524 24.69 -31.98 2.43
C THR A 524 23.38 -31.20 2.37
N GLY A 525 23.36 -30.08 1.63
CA GLY A 525 22.20 -29.21 1.43
C GLY A 525 22.22 -28.53 0.05
N PRO A 526 21.39 -27.49 -0.19
CA PRO A 526 21.23 -26.90 -1.53
C PRO A 526 22.52 -26.33 -2.13
N GLU A 527 23.37 -25.71 -1.30
CA GLU A 527 24.63 -25.06 -1.72
C GLU A 527 25.81 -25.46 -0.81
N MET A 528 25.69 -26.56 -0.07
CA MET A 528 26.74 -27.00 0.85
C MET A 528 26.91 -28.52 0.88
N SER A 529 28.16 -28.94 1.08
CA SER A 529 28.54 -30.31 1.42
C SER A 529 29.77 -30.21 2.33
N VAL A 530 29.57 -30.43 3.62
CA VAL A 530 30.57 -30.18 4.66
C VAL A 530 30.79 -31.45 5.48
N LYS A 531 32.04 -31.90 5.59
CA LYS A 531 32.44 -33.01 6.46
C LYS A 531 33.14 -32.48 7.70
N LEU A 532 32.71 -32.93 8.88
CA LEU A 532 33.33 -32.62 10.17
C LEU A 532 33.68 -33.90 10.95
N PRO A 533 34.82 -33.94 11.66
CA PRO A 533 35.84 -32.89 11.71
C PRO A 533 36.60 -32.81 10.37
N ALA A 534 37.08 -31.60 10.01
CA ALA A 534 37.84 -31.39 8.78
C ALA A 534 39.30 -31.91 8.87
N ASP A 535 39.75 -32.21 10.08
CA ASP A 535 41.03 -32.78 10.45
C ASP A 535 40.82 -33.98 11.41
N ASN A 536 41.90 -34.54 11.96
CA ASN A 536 41.82 -35.68 12.88
C ASN A 536 41.42 -35.28 14.33
N GLN A 537 40.65 -34.20 14.50
CA GLN A 537 40.16 -33.78 15.82
C GLN A 537 39.20 -34.80 16.42
N GLN A 538 39.28 -34.95 17.74
CA GLN A 538 38.41 -35.81 18.52
C GLN A 538 37.27 -34.96 19.11
N LEU A 539 36.24 -34.72 18.31
CA LEU A 539 35.05 -33.96 18.68
C LEU A 539 33.91 -34.89 19.12
N ASP A 540 33.14 -34.44 20.09
CA ASP A 540 31.85 -35.02 20.50
C ASP A 540 30.65 -34.16 20.05
N ARG A 541 30.92 -32.94 19.61
CA ARG A 541 29.95 -31.97 19.11
C ARG A 541 30.43 -31.33 17.82
N PHE A 542 29.54 -31.22 16.84
CA PHE A 542 29.83 -30.72 15.50
C PHE A 542 28.90 -29.55 15.20
N ILE A 543 29.43 -28.46 14.66
CA ILE A 543 28.64 -27.26 14.34
C ILE A 543 28.75 -26.99 12.84
N PHE A 544 27.63 -27.02 12.15
CA PHE A 544 27.49 -26.62 10.76
C PHE A 544 26.83 -25.25 10.73
N ASN A 545 27.55 -24.24 10.22
CA ASN A 545 27.07 -22.86 10.22
C ASN A 545 26.42 -22.49 8.88
N HIS A 546 25.63 -21.42 8.89
CA HIS A 546 25.11 -20.76 7.68
C HIS A 546 24.20 -21.65 6.82
N LEU A 547 23.21 -22.30 7.44
CA LEU A 547 22.20 -23.08 6.74
C LEU A 547 21.05 -22.16 6.29
N PRO A 548 20.94 -21.81 4.99
CA PRO A 548 19.76 -21.14 4.45
C PRO A 548 18.52 -22.07 4.40
N PRO A 549 17.32 -21.55 4.08
CA PRO A 549 16.16 -22.37 3.74
C PRO A 549 16.47 -23.41 2.65
N GLY A 550 16.00 -24.65 2.84
CA GLY A 550 16.27 -25.74 1.92
C GLY A 550 16.21 -27.13 2.58
N GLU A 551 16.51 -28.16 1.79
CA GLU A 551 16.52 -29.56 2.22
C GLU A 551 17.94 -30.01 2.54
N TYR A 552 18.10 -30.68 3.69
CA TYR A 552 19.38 -31.10 4.23
C TYR A 552 19.38 -32.60 4.56
N THR A 553 20.56 -33.21 4.40
CA THR A 553 20.83 -34.61 4.75
C THR A 553 22.10 -34.68 5.59
N LEU A 554 21.96 -35.14 6.82
CA LEU A 554 23.05 -35.44 7.74
C LEU A 554 23.36 -36.95 7.68
N SER A 555 24.56 -37.28 7.21
CA SER A 555 25.07 -38.64 7.11
C SER A 555 26.20 -38.85 8.11
N GLN A 556 26.19 -39.96 8.84
CA GLN A 556 27.34 -40.40 9.62
C GLN A 556 28.25 -41.24 8.71
N ILE A 557 29.42 -40.72 8.38
CA ILE A 557 30.37 -41.36 7.47
C ILE A 557 31.19 -42.43 8.18
N SER A 558 31.55 -42.19 9.44
CA SER A 558 32.18 -43.17 10.30
C SER A 558 31.64 -43.03 11.72
N PRO A 559 31.14 -44.10 12.35
CA PRO A 559 30.80 -44.08 13.77
C PRO A 559 32.08 -44.05 14.63
N PRO A 560 31.92 -43.75 15.93
CA PRO A 560 32.98 -43.97 16.92
C PRO A 560 33.44 -45.43 16.96
N ASP A 561 34.71 -45.64 17.33
CA ASP A 561 35.28 -46.99 17.47
C ASP A 561 34.51 -47.84 18.49
N GLY A 562 34.08 -49.03 18.07
CA GLY A 562 33.31 -49.94 18.91
C GLY A 562 31.80 -49.67 18.93
N PHE A 563 31.31 -48.74 18.12
CA PHE A 563 29.87 -48.42 18.01
C PHE A 563 29.30 -48.74 16.62
N ILE A 564 28.00 -48.99 16.60
CA ILE A 564 27.14 -49.08 15.42
C ILE A 564 26.64 -47.66 15.13
N GLY A 565 26.93 -47.17 13.92
CA GLY A 565 26.49 -45.85 13.49
C GLY A 565 25.06 -45.83 12.96
N LEU A 566 24.63 -44.66 12.48
CA LEU A 566 23.35 -44.45 11.82
C LEU A 566 23.22 -45.35 10.57
N GLU A 567 22.21 -46.22 10.56
CA GLU A 567 21.87 -47.04 9.39
C GLU A 567 21.33 -46.22 8.21
N LYS A 568 20.64 -45.11 8.53
CA LYS A 568 20.04 -44.20 7.56
C LYS A 568 20.41 -42.76 7.91
N PRO A 569 20.64 -41.90 6.90
CA PRO A 569 20.88 -40.49 7.14
C PRO A 569 19.63 -39.80 7.69
N ILE A 570 19.82 -38.71 8.42
CA ILE A 570 18.75 -37.87 8.94
C ILE A 570 18.47 -36.77 7.91
N THR A 571 17.22 -36.66 7.45
CA THR A 571 16.78 -35.62 6.53
C THR A 571 15.88 -34.60 7.23
N PHE A 572 16.03 -33.33 6.88
CA PHE A 572 15.17 -32.25 7.35
C PHE A 572 15.10 -31.11 6.35
N ARG A 573 14.04 -30.31 6.41
CA ARG A 573 13.81 -29.16 5.56
C ARG A 573 13.57 -27.91 6.38
N ILE A 574 14.34 -26.86 6.10
CA ILE A 574 14.13 -25.52 6.65
C ILE A 574 13.26 -24.74 5.66
N HIS A 575 12.08 -24.30 6.09
CA HIS A 575 11.18 -23.47 5.29
C HIS A 575 11.53 -21.98 5.38
N PRO A 576 11.11 -21.15 4.42
CA PRO A 576 11.38 -19.70 4.43
C PRO A 576 10.84 -18.95 5.66
N ASP A 577 9.82 -19.48 6.32
CA ASP A 577 9.25 -18.93 7.56
C ASP A 577 9.98 -19.39 8.83
N GLY A 578 11.01 -20.23 8.70
CA GLY A 578 11.78 -20.77 9.80
C GLY A 578 11.21 -22.03 10.42
N THR A 579 10.08 -22.55 9.93
CA THR A 579 9.59 -23.87 10.34
C THR A 579 10.50 -24.98 9.79
N VAL A 580 10.59 -26.09 10.53
CA VAL A 580 11.47 -27.20 10.17
C VAL A 580 10.67 -28.50 10.15
N ASP A 581 10.63 -29.13 8.98
CA ASP A 581 10.07 -30.47 8.80
C ASP A 581 11.17 -31.52 8.90
N SER A 582 10.96 -32.58 9.68
CA SER A 582 11.86 -33.73 9.72
C SER A 582 11.11 -35.00 10.12
N GLU A 583 11.57 -36.14 9.60
CA GLU A 583 11.14 -37.48 10.04
C GLU A 583 11.82 -37.90 11.36
N SER A 584 12.86 -37.18 11.78
CA SER A 584 13.61 -37.40 13.02
C SER A 584 13.44 -36.22 13.98
N LYS A 585 13.83 -36.41 15.25
CA LYS A 585 13.77 -35.33 16.26
C LYS A 585 14.89 -34.30 16.00
N VAL A 586 14.60 -33.31 15.17
CA VAL A 586 15.41 -32.10 15.01
C VAL A 586 14.79 -31.01 15.87
N ALA A 587 15.53 -30.53 16.88
CA ALA A 587 15.09 -29.37 17.66
C ALA A 587 15.42 -28.10 16.88
N SER A 588 14.48 -27.17 16.79
CA SER A 588 14.66 -25.87 16.13
C SER A 588 14.27 -24.72 17.05
N GLU A 589 15.02 -23.62 16.99
CA GLU A 589 14.77 -22.41 17.77
C GLU A 589 15.05 -21.17 16.92
N LEU A 590 14.07 -20.27 16.84
CA LEU A 590 14.20 -18.98 16.17
C LEU A 590 14.74 -17.95 17.16
N MET A 591 15.88 -17.33 16.81
CA MET A 591 16.62 -16.47 17.73
C MET A 591 16.25 -14.99 17.55
N THR A 592 16.14 -14.27 18.67
CA THR A 592 16.02 -12.81 18.70
C THR A 592 17.41 -12.15 18.69
N GLY A 593 17.50 -10.86 18.35
CA GLY A 593 18.78 -10.13 18.31
C GLY A 593 19.61 -10.43 17.06
N ASP A 594 20.92 -10.51 17.18
CA ASP A 594 21.85 -10.73 16.03
C ASP A 594 22.32 -12.19 15.89
N GLU A 595 22.01 -13.05 16.86
CA GLU A 595 22.39 -14.47 16.84
C GLU A 595 21.67 -15.23 15.70
N PRO A 596 22.34 -16.21 15.07
CA PRO A 596 21.74 -17.09 14.06
C PRO A 596 20.68 -17.99 14.68
N ASN A 597 19.75 -18.49 13.86
CA ASN A 597 18.78 -19.48 14.30
C ASN A 597 19.47 -20.79 14.66
N ARG A 598 18.85 -21.64 15.49
CA ARG A 598 19.51 -22.85 16.01
C ARG A 598 18.78 -24.12 15.62
N LEU A 599 19.55 -25.11 15.18
CA LEU A 599 19.13 -26.49 15.08
C LEU A 599 19.99 -27.36 16.00
N ALA A 600 19.38 -28.39 16.57
CA ALA A 600 20.09 -29.41 17.32
C ALA A 600 19.62 -30.81 16.96
N ILE A 601 20.56 -31.72 16.79
CA ILE A 601 20.34 -33.14 16.55
C ILE A 601 21.23 -33.94 17.51
N ASP A 602 20.62 -34.83 18.28
CA ASP A 602 21.34 -35.81 19.08
C ASP A 602 21.42 -37.12 18.30
N VAL A 603 22.64 -37.54 17.95
CA VAL A 603 22.91 -38.80 17.28
C VAL A 603 23.32 -39.83 18.31
N MET A 604 22.48 -40.83 18.52
CA MET A 604 22.73 -41.95 19.43
C MET A 604 23.36 -43.11 18.67
N ASN A 605 24.40 -43.72 19.25
CA ASN A 605 25.11 -44.87 18.69
C ASN A 605 25.01 -46.05 19.67
N GLU A 606 24.76 -47.25 19.16
CA GLU A 606 24.71 -48.47 19.95
C GLU A 606 26.10 -49.12 20.05
N GLU A 607 26.48 -49.64 21.21
CA GLU A 607 27.76 -50.37 21.33
C GLU A 607 27.72 -51.66 20.50
N LYS A 608 28.78 -51.93 19.74
CA LYS A 608 28.97 -53.23 19.11
C LYS A 608 29.23 -54.28 20.20
N THR A 609 28.61 -55.44 20.03
CA THR A 609 28.81 -56.57 20.93
C THR A 609 29.46 -57.77 20.24
N VAL A 610 30.03 -58.64 21.05
CA VAL A 610 30.56 -59.94 20.65
C VAL A 610 29.90 -61.02 21.52
N PRO A 611 29.28 -62.06 20.93
CA PRO A 611 28.71 -63.15 21.71
C PRO A 611 29.81 -63.94 22.41
N PHE A 612 29.68 -64.15 23.71
CA PHE A 612 30.58 -65.03 24.46
C PHE A 612 29.85 -66.25 25.01
N SER A 613 30.10 -67.39 24.37
CA SER A 613 29.60 -68.69 24.79
C SER A 613 30.63 -69.79 24.52
N PHE A 614 30.59 -70.86 25.31
CA PHE A 614 31.48 -72.00 25.14
C PHE A 614 30.88 -73.28 25.72
N TYR A 615 31.45 -74.42 25.33
CA TYR A 615 31.10 -75.74 25.85
C TYR A 615 32.16 -76.23 26.83
N LYS A 616 31.72 -76.56 28.05
CA LYS A 616 32.52 -77.32 29.01
C LYS A 616 32.56 -78.78 28.60
N VAL A 617 33.77 -79.31 28.45
CA VAL A 617 33.99 -80.68 27.99
C VAL A 617 35.02 -81.44 28.83
N THR A 618 35.07 -82.75 28.67
CA THR A 618 36.21 -83.59 29.07
C THR A 618 37.38 -83.36 28.12
N ARG A 619 38.58 -83.83 28.47
CA ARG A 619 39.71 -83.89 27.51
C ARG A 619 39.43 -84.75 26.28
N THR A 620 38.39 -85.58 26.30
CA THR A 620 37.93 -86.39 25.16
C THR A 620 36.76 -85.76 24.39
N GLY A 621 36.40 -84.51 24.69
CA GLY A 621 35.35 -83.76 23.98
C GLY A 621 33.92 -84.08 24.40
N ARG A 622 33.70 -84.87 25.46
CA ARG A 622 32.34 -85.17 25.96
C ARG A 622 31.82 -84.00 26.81
N PRO A 623 30.53 -83.66 26.75
CA PRO A 623 29.98 -82.53 27.51
C PRO A 623 30.06 -82.74 29.02
N LEU A 624 30.31 -81.66 29.77
CA LEU A 624 30.35 -81.65 31.24
C LEU A 624 29.33 -80.67 31.80
N ALA A 625 28.35 -81.19 32.54
CA ALA A 625 27.35 -80.41 33.25
C ALA A 625 27.80 -80.01 34.67
N GLY A 626 27.29 -78.89 35.17
CA GLY A 626 27.46 -78.45 36.56
C GLY A 626 28.71 -77.62 36.87
N ALA A 627 29.56 -77.32 35.87
CA ALA A 627 30.66 -76.36 36.02
C ALA A 627 30.09 -74.95 36.16
N GLN A 628 30.48 -74.20 37.19
CA GLN A 628 30.05 -72.82 37.40
C GLN A 628 31.20 -71.87 37.08
N PHE A 629 30.88 -70.80 36.35
CA PHE A 629 31.80 -69.74 36.01
C PHE A 629 31.22 -68.40 36.43
N THR A 630 32.08 -67.51 36.87
CA THR A 630 31.77 -66.11 37.13
C THR A 630 32.57 -65.24 36.17
N LEU A 631 31.89 -64.36 35.45
CA LEU A 631 32.47 -63.32 34.61
C LEU A 631 32.49 -62.02 35.42
N TYR A 632 33.65 -61.38 35.44
CA TYR A 632 33.85 -60.08 36.05
C TYR A 632 34.15 -59.05 34.96
N ASP A 633 33.64 -57.84 35.11
CA ASP A 633 34.00 -56.68 34.30
C ASP A 633 34.77 -55.65 35.12
N CYS A 634 35.60 -54.86 34.45
CA CYS A 634 36.35 -53.76 35.06
C CYS A 634 35.84 -52.47 34.44
N GLN A 635 34.86 -51.80 35.06
CA GLN A 635 34.39 -50.51 34.58
C GLN A 635 35.46 -49.45 34.87
N SER A 636 36.20 -49.04 33.84
CA SER A 636 37.25 -48.03 34.00
C SER A 636 36.61 -46.68 34.29
N SER A 637 36.72 -46.22 35.55
CA SER A 637 36.36 -44.85 35.96
C SER A 637 37.47 -43.85 35.57
N GLY A 638 37.98 -43.95 34.34
CA GLY A 638 39.04 -43.08 33.82
C GLY A 638 40.41 -43.22 34.51
N LYS A 639 40.64 -44.31 35.26
CA LYS A 639 41.95 -44.67 35.82
C LYS A 639 42.51 -45.87 35.07
N GLU A 640 43.76 -45.77 34.60
CA GLU A 640 44.53 -46.95 34.16
C GLU A 640 44.76 -47.85 35.37
N TYR A 641 44.11 -49.01 35.40
CA TYR A 641 44.44 -50.08 36.33
C TYR A 641 45.43 -51.01 35.65
N GLN A 642 46.58 -51.23 36.28
CA GLN A 642 47.47 -52.34 35.91
C GLN A 642 46.71 -53.64 36.22
N HIS A 643 46.37 -54.45 35.21
CA HIS A 643 45.66 -55.73 35.37
C HIS A 643 46.53 -56.84 36.00
N ASP A 644 47.57 -56.47 36.75
CA ASP A 644 48.62 -57.36 37.27
C ASP A 644 48.26 -58.03 38.60
N THR A 645 47.22 -57.57 39.32
CA THR A 645 46.84 -58.17 40.61
C THR A 645 45.92 -59.37 40.42
N PRO A 646 46.32 -60.58 40.85
CA PRO A 646 45.68 -61.80 40.43
C PRO A 646 44.57 -62.32 41.34
N GLU A 647 43.82 -61.47 42.05
CA GLU A 647 42.63 -61.93 42.77
C GLU A 647 41.55 -60.85 42.75
N PRO A 648 40.25 -61.19 42.60
CA PRO A 648 39.14 -60.34 43.01
C PRO A 648 39.18 -60.12 44.54
N SER A 649 40.09 -59.26 45.00
CA SER A 649 40.24 -58.80 46.38
C SER A 649 39.19 -57.74 46.72
N LYS A 650 38.64 -57.78 47.94
CA LYS A 650 37.73 -56.75 48.49
C LYS A 650 38.38 -55.38 48.69
N THR A 651 39.68 -55.23 48.43
CA THR A 651 40.41 -53.98 48.56
C THR A 651 41.39 -53.85 47.39
N GLU A 652 41.15 -52.87 46.52
CA GLU A 652 42.02 -52.40 45.41
C GLU A 652 42.11 -53.23 44.11
N ASN A 653 40.98 -53.67 43.53
CA ASN A 653 40.93 -53.91 42.09
C ASN A 653 39.61 -53.43 41.49
N CYS A 654 39.55 -53.31 40.16
CA CYS A 654 38.38 -52.81 39.44
C CYS A 654 37.36 -53.90 39.07
N TRP A 655 37.65 -55.18 39.34
CA TRP A 655 36.82 -56.31 38.88
C TRP A 655 35.55 -56.44 39.71
N GLN A 656 34.39 -56.25 39.07
CA GLN A 656 33.06 -56.45 39.65
C GLN A 656 32.39 -57.66 39.01
N GLU A 657 31.59 -58.40 39.79
CA GLU A 657 30.86 -59.56 39.27
C GLU A 657 29.78 -59.09 38.28
N LYS A 658 29.92 -59.46 37.00
CA LYS A 658 28.98 -59.11 35.93
C LYS A 658 27.92 -60.19 35.74
N ALA A 659 28.32 -61.46 35.73
CA ALA A 659 27.41 -62.57 35.48
C ALA A 659 27.96 -63.92 35.97
N VAL A 660 27.04 -64.86 36.24
CA VAL A 660 27.37 -66.24 36.64
C VAL A 660 26.62 -67.21 35.73
N ALA A 661 27.32 -68.20 35.16
CA ALA A 661 26.73 -69.23 34.32
C ALA A 661 27.12 -70.63 34.81
N VAL A 662 26.22 -71.60 34.63
CA VAL A 662 26.46 -73.02 34.96
C VAL A 662 26.27 -73.87 33.71
N SER A 663 27.19 -74.81 33.47
CA SER A 663 27.11 -75.68 32.30
C SER A 663 25.90 -76.61 32.34
N SER A 664 25.12 -76.58 31.26
CA SER A 664 23.95 -77.43 31.03
C SER A 664 24.32 -78.90 30.80
N SER A 665 23.32 -79.77 30.64
CA SER A 665 23.51 -81.20 30.37
C SER A 665 24.34 -81.49 29.11
N ASP A 666 24.29 -80.61 28.11
CA ASP A 666 25.10 -80.70 26.88
C ASP A 666 26.39 -79.87 26.96
N GLY A 667 26.73 -79.39 28.16
CA GLY A 667 27.97 -78.68 28.47
C GLY A 667 27.98 -77.19 28.09
N PHE A 668 26.89 -76.63 27.56
CA PHE A 668 26.84 -75.25 27.10
C PHE A 668 26.84 -74.23 28.26
N LEU A 669 27.55 -73.11 28.08
CA LEU A 669 27.40 -71.88 28.86
C LEU A 669 27.37 -70.68 27.91
N SER A 670 26.62 -69.64 28.29
CA SER A 670 26.61 -68.35 27.62
C SER A 670 26.66 -67.22 28.65
N PHE A 671 27.43 -66.19 28.34
CA PHE A 671 27.46 -64.91 29.05
C PHE A 671 26.77 -63.80 28.25
N GLY A 672 26.05 -64.17 27.19
CA GLY A 672 25.39 -63.24 26.30
C GLY A 672 26.38 -62.47 25.45
N GLU A 673 26.06 -61.20 25.24
CA GLU A 673 26.78 -60.26 24.39
C GLU A 673 27.73 -59.40 25.25
N LEU A 674 29.00 -59.31 24.85
CA LEU A 674 30.00 -58.50 25.53
C LEU A 674 30.39 -57.30 24.66
N THR A 675 30.38 -56.11 25.25
CA THR A 675 30.84 -54.87 24.60
C THR A 675 32.35 -54.74 24.73
N LYS A 676 32.94 -53.79 23.99
CA LYS A 676 34.39 -53.54 23.97
C LYS A 676 34.95 -53.36 25.39
N GLY A 677 36.05 -54.05 25.69
CA GLY A 677 36.72 -53.93 26.99
C GLY A 677 37.36 -55.22 27.47
N GLU A 678 37.87 -55.18 28.70
CA GLU A 678 38.54 -56.30 29.35
C GLU A 678 37.62 -56.98 30.36
N TYR A 679 37.57 -58.31 30.33
CA TYR A 679 36.77 -59.15 31.23
C TYR A 679 37.62 -60.25 31.86
N LEU A 680 37.25 -60.67 33.06
CA LEU A 680 37.91 -61.77 33.77
C LEU A 680 36.93 -62.91 33.97
N LEU A 681 37.24 -64.10 33.45
CA LEU A 681 36.45 -65.30 33.63
C LEU A 681 37.13 -66.24 34.63
N LYS A 682 36.39 -66.69 35.65
CA LYS A 682 36.88 -67.66 36.65
C LYS A 682 35.92 -68.84 36.76
N GLU A 683 36.45 -70.07 36.67
CA GLU A 683 35.68 -71.24 37.08
C GLU A 683 35.59 -71.20 38.61
N THR A 684 34.38 -71.04 39.14
CA THR A 684 34.12 -70.90 40.57
C THR A 684 33.65 -72.21 41.20
N ARG A 685 33.19 -73.17 40.38
CA ARG A 685 32.90 -74.54 40.81
C ARG A 685 33.14 -75.54 39.68
N ALA A 686 33.98 -76.53 39.93
CA ALA A 686 34.19 -77.61 38.97
C ALA A 686 33.05 -78.65 39.04
N PRO A 687 32.74 -79.36 37.94
CA PRO A 687 31.87 -80.53 37.97
C PRO A 687 32.36 -81.59 38.97
N SER A 688 31.43 -82.39 39.49
CA SER A 688 31.79 -83.49 40.39
C SER A 688 32.79 -84.44 39.72
N GLY A 689 33.88 -84.76 40.44
CA GLY A 689 34.98 -85.58 39.91
C GLY A 689 36.07 -84.84 39.13
N TYR A 690 35.99 -83.51 38.98
CA TYR A 690 36.99 -82.69 38.27
C TYR A 690 37.65 -81.66 39.19
N HIS A 691 38.90 -81.28 38.87
CA HIS A 691 39.65 -80.24 39.57
C HIS A 691 39.06 -78.86 39.27
N LEU A 692 39.08 -77.98 40.26
CA LEU A 692 38.81 -76.56 40.06
C LEU A 692 40.13 -75.89 39.67
N PRO A 693 40.26 -75.30 38.47
CA PRO A 693 41.47 -74.57 38.09
C PRO A 693 41.78 -73.43 39.08
N GLU A 694 43.04 -73.30 39.48
CA GLU A 694 43.50 -72.15 40.29
C GLU A 694 43.62 -70.88 39.42
N GLY A 695 43.96 -71.05 38.14
CA GLY A 695 44.04 -69.98 37.16
C GLY A 695 42.68 -69.52 36.62
N ARG A 696 42.71 -68.50 35.78
CA ARG A 696 41.55 -67.81 35.20
C ARG A 696 41.85 -67.26 33.81
N TRP A 697 40.85 -66.76 33.10
CA TRP A 697 41.03 -66.25 31.74
C TRP A 697 40.77 -64.74 31.70
N LEU A 698 41.70 -63.98 31.14
CA LEU A 698 41.49 -62.60 30.73
C LEU A 698 40.97 -62.58 29.30
N LEU A 699 39.85 -61.90 29.08
CA LEU A 699 39.18 -61.74 27.80
C LEU A 699 39.31 -60.28 27.36
N SER A 700 39.95 -60.04 26.22
CA SER A 700 40.01 -58.74 25.58
C SER A 700 39.03 -58.71 24.41
N ILE A 701 37.99 -57.89 24.51
CA ILE A 701 36.90 -57.80 23.53
C ILE A 701 37.11 -56.58 22.63
N HIS A 702 37.21 -56.86 21.33
CA HIS A 702 37.47 -55.92 20.24
C HIS A 702 36.40 -56.07 19.14
N PRO A 703 35.15 -55.64 19.39
CA PRO A 703 34.04 -55.83 18.45
C PRO A 703 34.27 -55.22 17.07
N GLU A 704 35.21 -54.28 16.95
CA GLU A 704 35.62 -53.65 15.70
C GLU A 704 36.40 -54.56 14.74
N LYS A 705 36.94 -55.69 15.21
CA LYS A 705 37.74 -56.61 14.39
C LYS A 705 36.86 -57.46 13.47
N PRO A 706 37.36 -57.90 12.30
CA PRO A 706 36.52 -58.52 11.27
C PRO A 706 36.17 -59.99 11.53
N THR A 707 36.94 -60.72 12.33
CA THR A 707 36.69 -62.14 12.64
C THR A 707 36.48 -62.36 14.13
N LEU A 708 35.66 -63.35 14.50
CA LEU A 708 35.40 -63.68 15.91
C LEU A 708 36.69 -63.99 16.70
N GLN A 709 37.70 -64.59 16.05
CA GLN A 709 38.99 -64.87 16.69
C GLN A 709 39.81 -63.61 16.98
N GLU A 710 39.66 -62.56 16.18
CA GLU A 710 40.31 -61.27 16.40
C GLU A 710 39.48 -60.37 17.32
N GLN A 711 38.15 -60.56 17.33
CA GLN A 711 37.23 -59.84 18.21
C GLN A 711 37.34 -60.25 19.68
N MET A 712 37.90 -61.43 19.97
CA MET A 712 38.03 -61.94 21.33
C MET A 712 39.35 -62.65 21.52
N THR A 713 40.23 -62.05 22.32
CA THR A 713 41.46 -62.72 22.77
C THR A 713 41.25 -63.31 24.16
N ILE A 714 41.55 -64.59 24.35
CA ILE A 714 41.42 -65.28 25.64
C ILE A 714 42.80 -65.74 26.11
N THR A 715 43.28 -65.18 27.22
CA THR A 715 44.60 -65.48 27.79
C THR A 715 44.47 -66.08 29.19
N GLY A 716 45.06 -67.26 29.40
CA GLY A 716 45.14 -67.87 30.74
C GLY A 716 46.10 -67.11 31.66
N GLN A 717 45.69 -66.84 32.89
CA GLN A 717 46.48 -66.17 33.92
C GLN A 717 46.42 -66.92 35.25
N GLY A 718 47.53 -66.93 36.00
CA GLY A 718 47.63 -67.56 37.33
C GLY A 718 49.02 -68.14 37.59
N SER A 719 49.31 -68.49 38.85
CA SER A 719 50.52 -69.24 39.24
C SER A 719 50.57 -70.62 38.58
N GLN A 720 49.40 -71.24 38.40
CA GLN A 720 49.18 -72.35 37.50
C GLN A 720 48.24 -71.89 36.38
N LEU A 721 48.67 -72.08 35.14
CA LEU A 721 47.84 -71.72 33.99
C LEU A 721 46.60 -72.61 33.94
N PRO A 722 45.41 -72.02 33.71
CA PRO A 722 44.20 -72.81 33.54
C PRO A 722 44.21 -73.55 32.18
N PRO A 723 43.34 -74.54 31.98
CA PRO A 723 43.18 -75.18 30.68
C PRO A 723 42.92 -74.17 29.57
N ALA A 724 43.55 -74.37 28.41
CA ALA A 724 43.35 -73.50 27.25
C ALA A 724 41.98 -73.75 26.61
N PHE A 725 41.36 -72.68 26.12
CA PHE A 725 40.25 -72.78 25.18
C PHE A 725 40.77 -73.33 23.85
N PHE A 726 39.94 -74.10 23.17
CA PHE A 726 40.21 -74.53 21.80
C PHE A 726 38.93 -74.51 20.97
N TYR A 727 39.08 -74.38 19.65
CA TYR A 727 37.97 -74.45 18.71
C TYR A 727 37.65 -75.91 18.42
N GLY A 728 36.40 -76.31 18.65
CA GLY A 728 35.83 -77.60 18.26
C GLY A 728 34.77 -77.44 17.19
N ASP A 729 34.36 -78.56 16.60
CA ASP A 729 33.19 -78.62 15.70
C ASP A 729 32.02 -79.27 16.44
N LYS A 730 30.85 -78.61 16.40
CA LYS A 730 29.59 -79.19 16.83
C LYS A 730 28.57 -78.99 15.71
N GLU A 731 28.17 -80.08 15.07
CA GLU A 731 27.18 -80.09 13.98
C GLU A 731 27.51 -79.13 12.83
N GLY A 732 28.79 -79.00 12.47
CA GLY A 732 29.25 -78.14 11.38
C GLY A 732 29.42 -76.66 11.77
N THR A 733 29.24 -76.32 13.05
CA THR A 733 29.51 -74.99 13.60
C THR A 733 30.77 -75.02 14.44
N VAL A 734 31.69 -74.09 14.17
CA VAL A 734 32.90 -73.90 14.99
C VAL A 734 32.50 -73.26 16.32
N VAL A 735 32.83 -73.92 17.44
CA VAL A 735 32.47 -73.49 18.79
C VAL A 735 33.69 -73.46 19.72
N LEU A 736 33.68 -72.59 20.72
CA LEU A 736 34.68 -72.61 21.79
C LEU A 736 34.41 -73.76 22.75
N GLN A 737 35.45 -74.52 23.08
CA GLN A 737 35.40 -75.60 24.07
C GLN A 737 36.47 -75.41 25.14
N LEU A 738 36.12 -75.76 26.37
CA LEU A 738 37.01 -75.64 27.52
C LEU A 738 37.06 -76.97 28.30
N PRO A 739 38.20 -77.69 28.32
CA PRO A 739 38.31 -78.98 28.99
C PRO A 739 38.45 -78.82 30.52
N ASN A 740 38.05 -79.82 31.31
CA ASN A 740 38.42 -79.90 32.74
C ASN A 740 39.28 -81.16 33.02
N ASP A 741 40.09 -81.09 34.06
CA ASP A 741 40.99 -82.15 34.49
C ASP A 741 40.35 -83.00 35.58
N ILE A 742 40.42 -84.33 35.45
CA ILE A 742 39.81 -85.27 36.40
C ILE A 742 40.57 -85.22 37.72
N LYS A 743 39.86 -85.23 38.86
CA LYS A 743 40.45 -85.46 40.19
C LYS A 743 41.10 -86.84 40.20
N GLN A 744 42.42 -86.89 40.04
CA GLN A 744 43.15 -88.15 40.18
C GLN A 744 43.00 -88.62 41.63
N THR A 745 42.18 -89.65 41.83
CA THR A 745 42.36 -90.49 43.01
C THR A 745 43.50 -91.44 42.66
N LEU A 746 44.62 -91.32 43.37
CA LEU A 746 45.59 -92.41 43.39
C LEU A 746 44.81 -93.69 43.71
N PRO A 747 44.86 -94.74 42.88
CA PRO A 747 44.27 -96.00 43.29
C PRO A 747 44.92 -96.39 44.61
N ALA A 748 44.11 -96.75 45.60
CA ALA A 748 44.61 -97.39 46.82
C ALA A 748 45.21 -98.76 46.42
N THR A 749 46.44 -98.77 45.92
CA THR A 749 47.18 -99.98 45.58
C THR A 749 47.76 -100.55 46.87
N GLY A 750 46.92 -101.23 47.64
CA GLY A 750 47.33 -101.84 48.91
C GLY A 750 46.35 -102.88 49.46
N SER A 751 46.11 -103.98 48.74
CA SER A 751 45.74 -105.33 49.26
C SER A 751 45.46 -106.24 48.06
N TYR A 752 45.72 -107.56 47.99
CA TYR A 752 46.09 -108.60 48.96
C TYR A 752 47.43 -109.31 48.58
N GLY A 753 48.04 -108.99 47.44
CA GLY A 753 49.22 -109.70 46.92
C GLY A 753 50.56 -109.34 47.58
N ALA A 754 50.73 -108.08 48.02
CA ALA A 754 51.99 -107.61 48.61
C ALA A 754 52.27 -108.18 50.01
N ALA A 755 51.21 -108.46 50.79
CA ALA A 755 51.34 -109.08 52.12
C ALA A 755 51.84 -110.53 52.04
N LEU A 756 51.43 -111.29 51.02
CA LEU A 756 51.87 -112.66 50.78
C LEU A 756 53.36 -112.75 50.42
N VAL A 757 53.88 -111.81 49.63
CA VAL A 757 55.29 -111.77 49.23
C VAL A 757 56.20 -111.37 50.40
N ILE A 758 55.75 -110.48 51.29
CA ILE A 758 56.50 -110.07 52.49
C ILE A 758 56.51 -111.18 53.55
N ILE A 759 55.41 -111.91 53.75
CA ILE A 759 55.35 -113.05 54.68
C ILE A 759 56.22 -114.21 54.18
N CYS A 760 56.16 -114.55 52.89
CA CYS A 760 57.04 -115.57 52.30
C CYS A 760 58.52 -115.14 52.34
N GLY A 761 58.83 -113.86 52.18
CA GLY A 761 60.18 -113.30 52.31
C GLY A 761 60.75 -113.43 53.72
N ILE A 762 59.95 -113.15 54.76
CA ILE A 762 60.37 -113.26 56.17
C ILE A 762 60.57 -114.73 56.59
N VAL A 763 59.73 -115.66 56.11
CA VAL A 763 59.88 -117.11 56.36
C VAL A 763 61.12 -117.67 55.65
N SER A 764 61.45 -117.18 54.46
CA SER A 764 62.64 -117.62 53.70
C SER A 764 63.96 -117.14 54.32
N VAL A 765 63.99 -115.92 54.86
CA VAL A 765 65.17 -115.38 55.57
C VAL A 765 65.34 -116.02 56.96
N GLY A 766 64.24 -116.34 57.66
CA GLY A 766 64.28 -117.06 58.94
C GLY A 766 64.75 -118.52 58.82
N SER A 767 64.43 -119.19 57.71
CA SER A 767 64.84 -120.58 57.43
C SER A 767 66.33 -120.68 57.05
N GLY A 768 66.91 -119.65 56.42
CA GLY A 768 68.33 -119.57 56.10
C GLY A 768 69.24 -119.32 57.32
N LEU A 769 68.74 -118.60 58.34
CA LEU A 769 69.49 -118.32 59.57
C LEU A 769 69.52 -119.49 60.58
N LEU A 770 68.61 -120.46 60.47
CA LEU A 770 68.62 -121.69 61.28
C LEU A 770 69.53 -122.80 60.70
N LEU A 771 69.87 -122.75 59.40
CA LEU A 771 70.82 -123.69 58.76
C LEU A 771 72.30 -123.30 58.96
N VAL A 772 72.61 -122.05 59.33
CA VAL A 772 73.98 -121.57 59.57
C VAL A 772 74.43 -121.69 61.05
N ARG A 773 73.54 -122.05 61.98
CA ARG A 773 73.86 -122.29 63.41
C ARG A 773 74.02 -123.77 63.81
N GLY A 774 73.75 -124.72 62.91
CA GLY A 774 73.89 -126.16 63.18
C GLY A 774 75.24 -126.80 62.81
N VAL A 775 76.13 -126.09 62.08
CA VAL A 775 77.36 -126.67 61.51
C VAL A 775 78.65 -126.25 62.25
N LEU A 776 78.59 -125.40 63.29
CA LEU A 776 79.82 -124.83 63.90
C LEU A 776 79.89 -124.84 65.44
N VAL A 777 79.19 -125.73 66.14
CA VAL A 777 79.44 -125.93 67.59
C VAL A 777 79.46 -127.41 67.98
N LYS A 778 80.66 -127.89 68.31
CA LYS A 778 81.03 -129.09 69.09
C LYS A 778 81.18 -130.43 68.36
N GLY A 779 82.33 -130.58 67.71
CA GLY A 779 83.18 -131.74 67.97
C GLY A 779 83.99 -131.54 69.26
N LYS A 780 84.40 -132.65 69.89
CA LYS A 780 85.08 -132.84 71.20
C LYS A 780 84.09 -132.88 72.39
N HIS A 781 84.01 -133.94 73.20
CA HIS A 781 84.97 -134.94 73.69
C HIS A 781 84.13 -136.08 74.32
N ASP A 782 84.33 -137.38 74.05
CA ASP A 782 85.08 -138.37 74.86
C ASP A 782 84.46 -139.76 74.56
N ALA A 783 85.06 -140.95 74.69
CA ALA A 783 86.41 -141.47 74.92
C ALA A 783 86.34 -143.02 74.81
N LYS A 784 87.47 -143.64 74.47
CA LYS A 784 87.79 -145.10 74.38
C LYS A 784 87.36 -145.86 73.13
#